data_AF-A0A2V5KBV9-F1
#
_entry.id   AF-A0A2V5KBV9-F1
#
_cell.length_a   1.000
_cell.length_b   1.000
_cell.length_c   1.000
_cell.angle_alpha   90.00
_cell.angle_beta   90.00
_cell.angle_gamma   90.00
#
_symmetry.space_group_name_H-M   'P 1'
#
loop_
_entity.id
_entity.type
_entity.pdbx_description
1 polymer ?
#
loop_
_entity_poly.entity_id
_entity_poly.type
_entity_poly.pdbx_seq_one_letter_code
_entity_poly.pdbx_strand_id
1 'polypeptide(L)'
;MPKIGIRSAGAFLLLCAALCGWNVGTASTDPSDLPIVQNGETHAVVLVEETADDRTVAAADKLVDYVYKATGAVLPILTEEQLNDQGGAPDGHVKIYVGPTTGLHPEAAGALVDLDEDGFVIQSHGRCLTIVGPTSWGTEFGVDEFLERYVGVRWLMPGPDGEDVPQTANLSVLQNVLIREEPAFVSRKLSPMSNPGHSIGPENIRWAGDNRIRDRIDYGHNLYNLFPPSVYGTTHPEFFPIRNGVPYIPSESAKASKWQPCFSNPDTVTEAIYNIVKYFNEHPGETYYSLGVNDEGGFCEQAPDHPANPHRKNSGGYDDMSDIYYAWVNQVVAGVLQVHPDKYFGLLAYREVMDPPSFSLNDRVIPYMTKDRYGWAAADVKSADMQRTQVWASKAANLGWYDYSYGSPYTLPRVYSHVMSDYMQFASQNSVIGLVSESYPNWGEGPKNWVYAKLMWNPNQDVDLLLDEWYERAVGPAAAPDLKAYYDFWEQFWTTEVPPTSWFQTYKNTSYFWFPSAAYLTLIGTAEIADMRELLESVVDKAQTPAQIKRAELLLRTFEYYEASALSYTPSSWPSPVMNATQALQMLDRIAQAGTYYEKRFQLIEEFKLSKAILNQSLTPQSFNLYWPYWHFAEYWELMDYLRSEAPNGPVHTQLNSYATAPARTTLRDWAKVMLKALNDDASNQTANPSFEANVGGSVVGWTLERKGTRGTVQFATNPSTAKDGSVSVSVYGADQGGAVSQPFAVKPGLLATRVYFHTPAGFPSTSEARIRMNLTLLDANGATLVSRDSAVVDASSAAGTWVPYDTIWDISTKWGAAFVDKAILKVYVDKLGDGETVYFDQVRAYQPEAPVVGGGDPTVVDDTDPTVHYSGTWTKYVNTLHIGGSQRLGMTQGAYADIPFNGTEATLFAPRNNVYGKAKIYVDGVYKATVDYYNPTVQYQKEIYATGPLTPGPHVLRIEAAWTKNGASTNYFVSFDALRVTP
;
A
#
# COMPACT_ATOMS: atom_id res chain seq x y z
N MET A 1 12.71 66.67 0.24
CA MET A 1 13.06 67.08 1.61
C MET A 1 12.25 66.24 2.60
N PRO A 2 12.87 65.77 3.69
CA PRO A 2 12.57 64.47 4.32
C PRO A 2 12.26 64.58 5.83
N LYS A 3 11.95 63.44 6.49
CA LYS A 3 12.38 62.98 7.85
C LYS A 3 11.48 61.79 8.27
N ILE A 4 11.90 60.51 8.31
CA ILE A 4 13.02 59.76 8.93
C ILE A 4 12.77 59.30 10.38
N GLY A 5 12.92 57.97 10.56
CA GLY A 5 13.48 57.25 11.72
C GLY A 5 12.79 55.88 11.88
N ILE A 6 13.28 54.70 11.43
CA ILE A 6 14.56 53.95 11.52
C ILE A 6 15.04 53.65 12.94
N ARG A 7 15.04 52.35 13.29
CA ARG A 7 16.09 51.50 13.92
C ARG A 7 15.45 50.12 14.20
N SER A 8 16.04 48.94 13.98
CA SER A 8 17.35 48.52 13.47
C SER A 8 17.32 46.99 13.35
N ALA A 9 17.39 46.44 12.13
CA ALA A 9 17.75 45.04 11.89
C ALA A 9 19.24 45.01 11.51
N GLY A 10 20.05 44.37 12.35
CA GLY A 10 21.47 44.18 12.11
C GLY A 10 21.68 43.06 11.10
N ALA A 11 21.98 43.43 9.86
CA ALA A 11 22.63 42.54 8.91
C ALA A 11 24.11 42.40 9.30
N PHE A 12 24.57 41.18 9.50
CA PHE A 12 25.98 40.83 9.32
C PHE A 12 26.08 39.99 8.04
N LEU A 13 26.44 40.68 6.97
CA LEU A 13 26.96 40.11 5.73
C LEU A 13 28.46 39.90 5.95
N LEU A 14 28.92 38.65 5.95
CA LEU A 14 30.32 38.32 5.69
C LEU A 14 30.37 37.07 4.82
N LEU A 15 31.13 37.21 3.74
CA LEU A 15 31.34 36.29 2.64
C LEU A 15 31.63 34.86 3.10
N CYS A 16 30.97 33.90 2.46
CA CYS A 16 31.66 32.78 1.81
C CYS A 16 30.73 32.20 0.73
N ALA A 17 30.84 32.74 -0.48
CA ALA A 17 30.52 31.97 -1.68
C ALA A 17 31.61 30.91 -1.83
N ALA A 18 31.34 29.69 -1.38
CA ALA A 18 32.07 28.51 -1.82
C ALA A 18 31.10 27.67 -2.64
N LEU A 19 31.37 27.60 -3.94
CA LEU A 19 30.83 26.61 -4.85
C LEU A 19 31.10 25.21 -4.25
N CYS A 20 30.09 24.56 -3.67
CA CYS A 20 30.11 23.12 -3.48
C CYS A 20 29.86 22.46 -4.83
N GLY A 21 30.88 22.48 -5.69
CA GLY A 21 31.00 21.44 -6.70
C GLY A 21 31.16 20.12 -5.97
N TRP A 22 30.33 19.15 -6.29
CA TRP A 22 30.50 17.78 -5.87
C TRP A 22 31.82 17.24 -6.43
N ASN A 23 32.86 17.33 -5.62
CA ASN A 23 34.01 16.47 -5.76
C ASN A 23 33.78 15.30 -4.80
N VAL A 24 33.68 14.11 -5.37
CA VAL A 24 33.99 12.84 -4.74
C VAL A 24 35.11 13.07 -3.73
N GLY A 25 34.86 12.78 -2.45
CA GLY A 25 35.75 13.08 -1.34
C GLY A 25 37.18 12.60 -1.58
N THR A 26 38.01 13.46 -2.16
CA THR A 26 39.45 13.42 -1.97
C THR A 26 39.68 14.01 -0.60
N ALA A 27 40.08 13.16 0.36
CA ALA A 27 40.48 13.58 1.69
C ALA A 27 41.35 14.83 1.59
N SER A 28 40.80 15.97 2.01
CA SER A 28 41.59 17.18 2.25
C SER A 28 42.50 16.85 3.43
N THR A 29 43.77 16.60 3.16
CA THR A 29 44.79 16.47 4.21
C THR A 29 45.22 17.86 4.64
N ASP A 30 44.30 18.65 5.20
CA ASP A 30 44.71 19.84 5.93
C ASP A 30 45.35 19.36 7.25
N PRO A 31 46.61 19.74 7.55
CA PRO A 31 47.30 19.30 8.78
C PRO A 31 46.64 19.75 10.09
N SER A 32 45.51 20.46 10.04
CA SER A 32 44.71 20.88 11.19
C SER A 32 43.50 19.99 11.53
N ASP A 33 43.13 19.03 10.67
CA ASP A 33 41.96 18.16 10.93
C ASP A 33 42.24 17.07 11.98
N LEU A 34 41.17 16.61 12.64
CA LEU A 34 41.19 15.52 13.60
C LEU A 34 41.12 14.16 12.88
N PRO A 35 42.20 13.35 12.86
CA PRO A 35 42.17 12.04 12.24
C PRO A 35 41.36 11.08 13.11
N ILE A 36 40.32 10.46 12.53
CA ILE A 36 39.54 9.40 13.16
C ILE A 36 40.06 8.03 12.69
N VAL A 37 40.27 7.90 11.38
CA VAL A 37 40.92 6.76 10.74
C VAL A 37 41.92 7.29 9.73
N GLN A 38 43.14 6.74 9.70
CA GLN A 38 44.15 7.11 8.74
C GLN A 38 44.85 5.85 8.22
N ASN A 39 44.90 5.69 6.90
CA ASN A 39 45.44 4.50 6.24
C ASN A 39 44.84 3.16 6.76
N GLY A 40 43.56 3.17 7.17
CA GLY A 40 42.88 2.01 7.75
C GLY A 40 43.22 1.73 9.23
N GLU A 41 44.07 2.55 9.87
CA GLU A 41 44.39 2.46 11.30
C GLU A 41 43.52 3.42 12.10
N THR A 42 43.15 3.02 13.31
CA THR A 42 42.33 3.83 14.21
C THR A 42 43.16 4.93 14.87
N HIS A 43 42.62 6.14 14.88
CA HIS A 43 43.21 7.32 15.55
C HIS A 43 42.23 7.98 16.53
N ALA A 44 41.17 7.28 16.91
CA ALA A 44 40.17 7.76 17.84
C ALA A 44 39.67 6.66 18.79
N VAL A 45 39.13 7.09 19.92
CA VAL A 45 38.38 6.27 20.89
C VAL A 45 37.01 6.90 21.12
N VAL A 46 35.96 6.08 21.15
CA VAL A 46 34.60 6.52 21.48
C VAL A 46 34.40 6.36 22.98
N LEU A 47 33.88 7.41 23.61
CA LEU A 47 33.64 7.51 25.04
C LEU A 47 32.16 7.70 25.33
N VAL A 48 31.64 6.84 26.20
CA VAL A 48 30.26 6.87 26.71
C VAL A 48 30.33 6.81 28.23
N GLU A 49 29.50 7.61 28.92
CA GLU A 49 29.43 7.58 30.38
C GLU A 49 28.86 6.24 30.88
N GLU A 50 29.31 5.75 32.04
CA GLU A 50 28.79 4.50 32.63
C GLU A 50 27.28 4.57 32.93
N THR A 51 26.77 5.77 33.18
CA THR A 51 25.35 6.06 33.46
C THR A 51 24.53 6.38 32.20
N ALA A 52 25.10 6.25 31.00
CA ALA A 52 24.38 6.52 29.76
C ALA A 52 23.19 5.56 29.58
N ASP A 53 22.10 6.07 29.01
CA ASP A 53 20.92 5.25 28.71
C ASP A 53 21.13 4.34 27.48
N ASP A 54 20.27 3.33 27.33
CA ASP A 54 20.35 2.34 26.25
C ASP A 54 20.38 2.97 24.85
N ARG A 55 19.70 4.12 24.66
CA ARG A 55 19.68 4.83 23.39
C ARG A 55 21.01 5.50 23.09
N THR A 56 21.62 6.15 24.07
CA THR A 56 22.93 6.78 23.93
C THR A 56 24.01 5.72 23.64
N VAL A 57 23.95 4.57 24.31
CA VAL A 57 24.83 3.43 24.02
C VAL A 57 24.60 2.91 22.59
N ALA A 58 23.34 2.70 22.19
CA ALA A 58 23.02 2.27 20.83
C ALA A 58 23.46 3.27 19.74
N ALA A 59 23.43 4.57 20.03
CA ALA A 59 23.95 5.60 19.14
C ALA A 59 25.48 5.50 19.00
N ALA A 60 26.21 5.28 20.10
CA ALA A 60 27.65 5.04 20.03
C ALA A 60 27.99 3.75 19.24
N ASP A 61 27.24 2.67 19.45
CA ASP A 61 27.37 1.43 18.67
C ASP A 61 27.12 1.68 17.17
N LYS A 62 26.08 2.47 16.84
CA LYS A 62 25.78 2.86 15.46
C LYS A 62 26.94 3.65 14.84
N LEU A 63 27.53 4.59 15.57
CA LEU A 63 28.70 5.34 15.10
C LEU A 63 29.85 4.40 14.75
N VAL A 64 30.19 3.46 15.63
CA VAL A 64 31.28 2.51 15.39
C VAL A 64 30.96 1.55 14.24
N ASP A 65 29.73 1.03 14.14
CA ASP A 65 29.31 0.14 13.05
C ASP A 65 29.46 0.82 11.68
N TYR A 66 28.99 2.05 11.53
CA TYR A 66 29.08 2.75 10.25
C TYR A 66 30.50 3.23 9.92
N VAL A 67 31.31 3.62 10.90
CA VAL A 67 32.74 3.88 10.68
C VAL A 67 33.45 2.61 10.21
N TYR A 68 33.14 1.46 10.81
CA TYR A 68 33.68 0.17 10.37
C TYR A 68 33.22 -0.19 8.96
N LYS A 69 31.93 -0.06 8.64
CA LYS A 69 31.40 -0.31 7.29
C LYS A 69 32.07 0.58 6.23
N ALA A 70 32.41 1.82 6.57
CA ALA A 70 33.05 2.76 5.65
C ALA A 70 34.56 2.55 5.52
N THR A 71 35.24 2.16 6.60
CA THR A 71 36.71 2.21 6.67
C THR A 71 37.42 0.88 6.91
N GLY A 72 36.69 -0.13 7.38
CA GLY A 72 37.24 -1.40 7.88
C GLY A 72 37.90 -1.30 9.26
N ALA A 73 38.00 -0.10 9.85
CA ALA A 73 38.62 0.11 11.15
C ALA A 73 37.59 0.07 12.28
N VAL A 74 37.91 -0.60 13.39
CA VAL A 74 37.02 -0.74 14.56
C VAL A 74 37.43 0.23 15.64
N LEU A 75 36.62 1.26 15.88
CA LEU A 75 36.85 2.19 16.99
C LEU A 75 36.48 1.52 18.33
N PRO A 76 37.34 1.58 19.36
CA PRO A 76 36.98 1.09 20.68
C PRO A 76 35.94 2.00 21.34
N ILE A 77 34.97 1.40 22.02
CA ILE A 77 34.01 2.08 22.92
C ILE A 77 34.44 1.80 24.36
N LEU A 78 34.69 2.86 25.14
CA LEU A 78 35.16 2.77 26.53
C LEU A 78 34.45 3.82 27.41
N THR A 79 34.47 3.62 28.73
CA THR A 79 34.25 4.73 29.68
C THR A 79 35.55 5.50 29.93
N GLU A 80 35.46 6.71 30.48
CA GLU A 80 36.64 7.48 30.93
C GLU A 80 37.49 6.68 31.94
N GLU A 81 36.85 5.96 32.87
CA GLU A 81 37.53 5.10 33.84
C GLU A 81 38.28 3.95 33.14
N GLN A 82 37.61 3.22 32.25
CA GLN A 82 38.23 2.12 31.49
C GLN A 82 39.40 2.61 30.63
N LEU A 83 39.29 3.80 30.03
CA LEU A 83 40.37 4.41 29.27
C LEU A 83 41.57 4.75 30.19
N ASN A 84 41.31 5.32 31.37
CA ASN A 84 42.35 5.67 32.32
C ASN A 84 43.06 4.43 32.89
N ASP A 85 42.32 3.35 33.17
CA ASP A 85 42.87 2.05 33.59
C ASP A 85 43.79 1.43 32.53
N GLN A 86 43.56 1.73 31.25
CA GLN A 86 44.42 1.32 30.14
C GLN A 86 45.64 2.25 29.92
N GLY A 87 45.84 3.25 30.79
CA GLY A 87 46.94 4.22 30.68
C GLY A 87 46.61 5.47 29.84
N GLY A 88 45.35 5.68 29.51
CA GLY A 88 44.86 6.81 28.70
C GLY A 88 44.78 6.50 27.20
N ALA A 89 44.24 7.46 26.43
CA ALA A 89 44.24 7.37 24.97
C ALA A 89 45.69 7.44 24.44
N PRO A 90 46.05 6.64 23.41
CA PRO A 90 47.38 6.75 22.81
C PRO A 90 47.66 8.17 22.32
N ASP A 91 48.94 8.57 22.33
CA ASP A 91 49.32 9.93 21.97
C ASP A 91 48.80 10.32 20.58
N GLY A 92 48.22 11.52 20.48
CA GLY A 92 47.58 11.99 19.27
C GLY A 92 46.24 11.32 18.90
N HIS A 93 45.63 10.48 19.74
CA HIS A 93 44.27 10.00 19.47
C HIS A 93 43.20 11.06 19.80
N VAL A 94 42.11 11.03 19.03
CA VAL A 94 40.91 11.84 19.26
C VAL A 94 39.99 11.12 20.25
N LYS A 95 39.47 11.85 21.24
CA LYS A 95 38.41 11.36 22.12
C LYS A 95 37.05 11.79 21.59
N ILE A 96 36.19 10.86 21.22
CA ILE A 96 34.84 11.11 20.72
C ILE A 96 33.85 10.86 21.85
N TYR A 97 33.32 11.90 22.47
CA TYR A 97 32.30 11.79 23.51
C TYR A 97 30.90 11.75 22.89
N VAL A 98 30.13 10.70 23.20
CA VAL A 98 28.74 10.55 22.76
C VAL A 98 27.81 10.70 23.96
N GLY A 99 27.01 11.76 23.97
CA GLY A 99 26.05 12.07 25.02
C GLY A 99 26.61 12.34 26.42
N PRO A 100 27.76 13.03 26.61
CA PRO A 100 28.26 13.32 27.95
C PRO A 100 27.30 14.23 28.73
N THR A 101 27.06 13.91 30.00
CA THR A 101 26.24 14.74 30.90
C THR A 101 27.08 15.66 31.78
N THR A 102 28.38 15.40 31.89
CA THR A 102 29.34 16.22 32.64
C THR A 102 30.57 16.58 31.80
N GLY A 103 31.36 17.56 32.24
CA GLY A 103 32.63 17.89 31.59
C GLY A 103 32.52 18.51 30.18
N LEU A 104 31.31 18.93 29.77
CA LEU A 104 31.08 19.62 28.50
C LEU A 104 31.95 20.88 28.37
N HIS A 105 32.51 21.09 27.18
CA HIS A 105 33.17 22.34 26.85
C HIS A 105 32.16 23.52 26.96
N PRO A 106 32.57 24.71 27.46
CA PRO A 106 31.64 25.83 27.66
C PRO A 106 30.85 26.26 26.43
N GLU A 107 31.44 26.15 25.23
CA GLU A 107 30.74 26.45 23.97
C GLU A 107 29.65 25.42 23.65
N ALA A 108 29.91 24.13 23.87
CA ALA A 108 28.91 23.08 23.67
C ALA A 108 27.78 23.21 24.71
N ALA A 109 28.13 23.43 25.98
CA ALA A 109 27.15 23.69 27.03
C ALA A 109 26.29 24.92 26.74
N GLY A 110 26.89 26.01 26.22
CA GLY A 110 26.16 27.20 25.80
C GLY A 110 25.26 26.97 24.59
N ALA A 111 25.68 26.13 23.63
CA ALA A 111 24.90 25.82 22.43
C ALA A 111 23.67 24.92 22.70
N LEU A 112 23.70 24.15 23.79
CA LEU A 112 22.56 23.34 24.26
C LEU A 112 21.45 24.17 24.93
N VAL A 113 21.74 25.40 25.35
CA VAL A 113 20.73 26.27 25.97
C VAL A 113 19.63 26.59 24.95
N ASP A 114 18.37 26.44 25.37
CA ASP A 114 17.16 26.67 24.57
C ASP A 114 17.08 25.84 23.27
N LEU A 115 17.84 24.75 23.17
CA LEU A 115 17.78 23.81 22.05
C LEU A 115 16.58 22.86 22.20
N ASP A 116 15.87 22.58 21.11
CA ASP A 116 14.79 21.57 21.14
C ASP A 116 15.30 20.18 21.58
N GLU A 117 14.43 19.36 22.15
CA GLU A 117 14.76 18.02 22.64
C GLU A 117 15.38 17.09 21.59
N ASP A 118 15.01 17.26 20.31
CA ASP A 118 15.56 16.52 19.17
C ASP A 118 16.81 17.20 18.57
N GLY A 119 17.11 18.42 18.99
CA GLY A 119 18.29 19.14 18.54
C GLY A 119 19.59 18.55 19.09
N PHE A 120 20.70 18.91 18.44
CA PHE A 120 22.02 18.42 18.83
C PHE A 120 23.13 19.44 18.58
N VAL A 121 24.27 19.16 19.21
CA VAL A 121 25.53 19.88 19.07
C VAL A 121 26.62 18.89 18.71
N ILE A 122 27.36 19.18 17.63
CA ILE A 122 28.64 18.51 17.31
C ILE A 122 29.75 19.54 17.46
N GLN A 123 30.66 19.30 18.39
CA GLN A 123 31.72 20.24 18.73
C GLN A 123 33.09 19.57 18.69
N SER A 124 34.03 20.13 17.93
CA SER A 124 35.43 19.72 17.97
C SER A 124 36.28 20.82 18.61
N HIS A 125 37.08 20.47 19.62
CA HIS A 125 38.02 21.39 20.26
C HIS A 125 39.23 20.63 20.80
N GLY A 126 40.44 21.12 20.49
CA GLY A 126 41.66 20.37 20.82
C GLY A 126 41.65 19.00 20.14
N ARG A 127 41.80 17.90 20.90
CA ARG A 127 41.62 16.51 20.41
C ARG A 127 40.34 15.85 20.93
N CYS A 128 39.34 16.65 21.26
CA CYS A 128 38.04 16.17 21.69
C CYS A 128 37.00 16.48 20.61
N LEU A 129 36.15 15.49 20.32
CA LEU A 129 34.94 15.63 19.54
C LEU A 129 33.78 15.27 20.46
N THR A 130 32.78 16.14 20.58
CA THR A 130 31.59 15.91 21.41
C THR A 130 30.36 15.90 20.51
N ILE A 131 29.53 14.87 20.65
CA ILE A 131 28.21 14.75 20.00
C ILE A 131 27.18 14.64 21.12
N VAL A 132 26.33 15.64 21.28
CA VAL A 132 25.41 15.72 22.43
C VAL A 132 24.12 16.44 22.06
N GLY A 133 22.98 15.92 22.50
CA GLY A 133 21.69 16.62 22.48
C GLY A 133 21.14 16.85 23.89
N PRO A 134 20.07 17.65 24.05
CA PRO A 134 19.40 17.86 25.35
C PRO A 134 18.77 16.57 25.90
N THR A 135 18.46 15.62 25.01
CA THR A 135 17.96 14.29 25.32
C THR A 135 18.76 13.24 24.54
N SER A 136 18.61 11.96 24.89
CA SER A 136 19.24 10.86 24.13
C SER A 136 18.72 10.73 22.70
N TRP A 137 17.53 11.27 22.38
CA TRP A 137 17.06 11.39 21.00
C TRP A 137 17.88 12.40 20.20
N GLY A 138 18.13 13.59 20.75
CA GLY A 138 19.01 14.57 20.13
C GLY A 138 20.43 14.02 19.94
N THR A 139 20.97 13.32 20.94
CA THR A 139 22.29 12.66 20.82
C THR A 139 22.34 11.65 19.67
N GLU A 140 21.31 10.80 19.51
CA GLU A 140 21.20 9.85 18.40
C GLU A 140 21.17 10.59 17.04
N PHE A 141 20.35 11.64 16.91
CA PHE A 141 20.29 12.42 15.68
C PHE A 141 21.58 13.19 15.37
N GLY A 142 22.34 13.57 16.40
CA GLY A 142 23.68 14.14 16.26
C GLY A 142 24.70 13.11 15.77
N VAL A 143 24.59 11.85 16.19
CA VAL A 143 25.38 10.75 15.62
C VAL A 143 25.00 10.53 14.16
N ASP A 144 23.71 10.55 13.84
CA ASP A 144 23.25 10.41 12.45
C ASP A 144 23.80 11.55 11.58
N GLU A 145 23.81 12.78 12.08
CA GLU A 145 24.43 13.91 11.39
C GLU A 145 25.92 13.76 11.21
N PHE A 146 26.63 13.24 12.22
CA PHE A 146 28.05 12.94 12.07
C PHE A 146 28.29 11.93 10.94
N LEU A 147 27.48 10.86 10.89
CA LEU A 147 27.56 9.83 9.85
C LEU A 147 27.21 10.39 8.46
N GLU A 148 26.20 11.25 8.36
CA GLU A 148 25.83 11.88 7.09
C GLU A 148 26.90 12.87 6.61
N ARG A 149 27.41 13.71 7.51
CA ARG A 149 28.29 14.84 7.17
C ARG A 149 29.74 14.42 6.94
N TYR A 150 30.30 13.62 7.84
CA TYR A 150 31.73 13.30 7.83
C TYR A 150 32.02 11.94 7.22
N VAL A 151 31.18 10.94 7.47
CA VAL A 151 31.33 9.60 6.87
C VAL A 151 30.71 9.57 5.47
N GLY A 152 29.63 10.34 5.24
CA GLY A 152 28.93 10.40 3.96
C GLY A 152 27.86 9.31 3.80
N VAL A 153 27.35 8.75 4.90
CA VAL A 153 26.29 7.72 4.90
C VAL A 153 24.96 8.33 4.41
N ARG A 154 24.16 7.57 3.66
CA ARG A 154 22.77 7.92 3.33
C ARG A 154 21.84 6.73 3.49
N TRP A 155 20.74 6.90 4.22
CA TRP A 155 19.67 5.91 4.34
C TRP A 155 18.59 6.18 3.29
N LEU A 156 18.83 5.79 2.04
CA LEU A 156 17.99 6.14 0.88
C LEU A 156 16.66 5.39 0.87
N MET A 157 16.69 4.10 1.24
CA MET A 157 15.54 3.20 1.35
C MET A 157 15.74 2.25 2.56
N PRO A 158 14.73 1.49 2.99
CA PRO A 158 14.84 0.62 4.15
C PRO A 158 15.68 -0.63 3.94
N GLY A 159 16.43 -1.00 4.98
CA GLY A 159 17.24 -2.22 5.00
C GLY A 159 18.60 -2.06 4.29
N PRO A 160 19.43 -3.12 4.29
CA PRO A 160 20.81 -3.04 3.84
C PRO A 160 20.96 -2.71 2.35
N ASP A 161 20.00 -3.11 1.52
CA ASP A 161 20.00 -2.76 0.09
C ASP A 161 19.68 -1.26 -0.13
N GLY A 162 19.06 -0.59 0.85
CA GLY A 162 18.70 0.82 0.79
C GLY A 162 19.70 1.79 1.45
N GLU A 163 20.71 1.27 2.15
CA GLU A 163 21.78 2.05 2.79
C GLU A 163 22.93 2.30 1.82
N ASP A 164 23.42 3.53 1.73
CA ASP A 164 24.62 3.90 0.98
C ASP A 164 25.76 4.33 1.91
N VAL A 165 26.82 3.51 1.98
CA VAL A 165 27.98 3.73 2.84
C VAL A 165 29.25 3.81 1.98
N PRO A 166 29.87 4.99 1.84
CA PRO A 166 31.05 5.16 1.00
C PRO A 166 32.25 4.44 1.61
N GLN A 167 33.12 3.91 0.75
CA GLN A 167 34.35 3.23 1.17
C GLN A 167 35.52 4.23 1.19
N THR A 168 36.23 4.33 2.32
CA THR A 168 37.40 5.22 2.47
C THR A 168 38.43 4.66 3.46
N ALA A 169 39.73 4.79 3.14
CA ALA A 169 40.80 4.43 4.07
C ALA A 169 41.12 5.55 5.09
N ASN A 170 40.54 6.74 4.91
CA ASN A 170 40.80 7.91 5.75
C ASN A 170 39.48 8.60 6.11
N LEU A 171 39.30 8.90 7.40
CA LEU A 171 38.18 9.66 7.94
C LEU A 171 38.74 10.74 8.87
N SER A 172 38.39 11.99 8.60
CA SER A 172 38.82 13.15 9.38
C SER A 172 37.64 14.07 9.68
N VAL A 173 37.77 14.83 10.77
CA VAL A 173 36.77 15.80 11.22
C VAL A 173 37.45 17.15 11.36
N LEU A 174 36.79 18.21 10.89
CA LEU A 174 37.31 19.57 11.01
C LEU A 174 37.53 19.95 12.48
N GLN A 175 38.64 20.61 12.79
CA GLN A 175 38.93 21.09 14.14
C GLN A 175 38.28 22.47 14.40
N ASN A 176 37.92 22.74 15.67
CA ASN A 176 37.34 24.02 16.12
C ASN A 176 36.00 24.35 15.44
N VAL A 177 35.17 23.32 15.21
CA VAL A 177 33.83 23.45 14.65
C VAL A 177 32.80 23.32 15.77
N LEU A 178 31.74 24.13 15.68
CA LEU A 178 30.54 24.03 16.50
C LEU A 178 29.33 23.99 15.55
N ILE A 179 28.75 22.81 15.38
CA ILE A 179 27.49 22.60 14.66
C ILE A 179 26.38 22.54 15.70
N ARG A 180 25.32 23.34 15.51
CA ARG A 180 24.10 23.33 16.29
C ARG A 180 22.93 23.20 15.32
N GLU A 181 22.15 22.13 15.43
CA GLU A 181 20.96 21.92 14.59
C GLU A 181 19.75 21.49 15.43
N GLU A 182 18.56 21.84 14.96
CA GLU A 182 17.27 21.49 15.55
C GLU A 182 16.20 21.38 14.45
N PRO A 183 15.14 20.57 14.64
CA PRO A 183 14.14 20.37 13.60
C PRO A 183 13.23 21.60 13.45
N ALA A 184 12.85 21.91 12.21
CA ALA A 184 11.84 22.94 11.94
C ALA A 184 10.43 22.56 12.44
N PHE A 185 10.12 21.26 12.49
CA PHE A 185 8.86 20.72 13.00
C PHE A 185 9.16 19.81 14.18
N VAL A 186 8.66 20.13 15.37
CA VAL A 186 8.99 19.41 16.62
C VAL A 186 8.44 17.98 16.64
N SER A 187 7.36 17.68 15.91
CA SER A 187 6.79 16.32 15.79
C SER A 187 6.72 15.91 14.33
N ARG A 188 7.31 14.77 13.98
CA ARG A 188 7.47 14.29 12.61
C ARG A 188 7.06 12.83 12.54
N LYS A 189 6.06 12.51 11.71
CA LYS A 189 5.54 11.14 11.57
C LYS A 189 5.31 10.77 10.11
N LEU A 190 5.80 9.60 9.70
CA LEU A 190 5.45 8.97 8.44
C LEU A 190 4.74 7.65 8.75
N SER A 191 3.42 7.66 8.75
CA SER A 191 2.61 6.48 9.05
C SER A 191 2.50 5.57 7.80
N PRO A 192 2.66 4.24 7.94
CA PRO A 192 2.98 3.50 9.16
C PRO A 192 4.48 3.29 9.41
N MET A 193 5.37 3.88 8.60
CA MET A 193 6.83 3.72 8.68
C MET A 193 7.42 4.05 10.05
N SER A 194 6.80 4.93 10.83
CA SER A 194 7.21 5.25 12.20
C SER A 194 6.37 4.57 13.29
N ASN A 195 5.55 3.56 12.97
CA ASN A 195 4.65 2.89 13.91
C ASN A 195 5.11 1.45 14.23
N PRO A 196 5.61 1.17 15.45
CA PRO A 196 5.92 -0.19 15.88
C PRO A 196 4.73 -1.15 15.75
N GLY A 197 5.00 -2.39 15.34
CA GLY A 197 3.98 -3.46 15.26
C GLY A 197 3.11 -3.46 14.01
N HIS A 198 3.30 -2.51 13.07
CA HIS A 198 2.62 -2.52 11.78
C HIS A 198 3.24 -3.54 10.80
N SER A 199 2.47 -4.00 9.81
CA SER A 199 2.83 -5.07 8.86
C SER A 199 3.94 -4.74 7.84
N ILE A 200 4.56 -3.56 7.92
CA ILE A 200 5.57 -3.06 6.97
C ILE A 200 7.01 -3.45 7.32
N GLY A 201 7.22 -4.18 8.42
CA GLY A 201 8.54 -4.68 8.84
C GLY A 201 9.38 -3.67 9.65
N PRO A 202 10.31 -4.17 10.48
CA PRO A 202 11.17 -3.35 11.35
C PRO A 202 12.15 -2.45 10.58
N GLU A 203 12.48 -2.80 9.34
CA GLU A 203 13.42 -2.06 8.50
C GLU A 203 12.91 -0.65 8.17
N ASN A 204 11.60 -0.51 7.91
CA ASN A 204 10.97 0.79 7.65
C ASN A 204 11.00 1.70 8.89
N ILE A 205 10.85 1.13 10.09
CA ILE A 205 10.92 1.86 11.36
C ILE A 205 12.34 2.35 11.63
N ARG A 206 13.33 1.48 11.42
CA ARG A 206 14.74 1.87 11.51
C ARG A 206 15.06 2.97 10.50
N TRP A 207 14.65 2.82 9.24
CA TRP A 207 14.85 3.84 8.21
C TRP A 207 14.26 5.21 8.59
N ALA A 208 13.06 5.24 9.20
CA ALA A 208 12.45 6.48 9.66
C ALA A 208 13.27 7.12 10.79
N GLY A 209 13.72 6.33 11.77
CA GLY A 209 14.60 6.79 12.85
C GLY A 209 15.93 7.35 12.33
N ASP A 210 16.58 6.62 11.43
CA ASP A 210 17.85 7.00 10.80
C ASP A 210 17.71 8.29 9.95
N ASN A 211 16.49 8.64 9.52
CA ASN A 211 16.16 9.90 8.87
C ASN A 211 15.49 10.93 9.82
N ARG A 212 15.73 10.81 11.13
CA ARG A 212 15.33 11.76 12.19
C ARG A 212 13.81 11.97 12.33
N ILE A 213 13.01 10.97 11.98
CA ILE A 213 11.56 10.96 12.19
C ILE A 213 11.24 10.53 13.62
N ARG A 214 10.61 11.42 14.39
CA ARG A 214 10.12 11.16 15.76
C ARG A 214 8.78 11.83 15.98
N ASP A 215 7.79 11.03 16.37
CA ASP A 215 6.47 11.51 16.77
C ASP A 215 6.49 11.88 18.27
N ARG A 216 6.06 13.10 18.59
CA ARG A 216 6.08 13.68 19.95
C ARG A 216 4.70 14.14 20.42
N ILE A 217 3.82 14.54 19.51
CA ILE A 217 2.50 15.10 19.83
C ILE A 217 1.44 14.01 19.65
N ASP A 218 0.65 13.75 20.69
CA ASP A 218 -0.51 12.86 20.58
C ASP A 218 -1.77 13.64 20.14
N TYR A 219 -2.35 13.24 19.00
CA TYR A 219 -3.48 13.89 18.35
C TYR A 219 -4.53 12.91 17.78
N GLY A 220 -4.29 11.60 17.86
CA GLY A 220 -5.07 10.58 17.16
C GLY A 220 -6.50 10.39 17.70
N HIS A 221 -7.32 9.57 17.04
CA HIS A 221 -8.67 9.24 17.54
C HIS A 221 -8.58 8.65 18.96
N ASN A 222 -9.21 9.29 19.95
CA ASN A 222 -9.06 8.88 21.36
C ASN A 222 -10.32 9.01 22.23
N LEU A 223 -11.39 9.65 21.74
CA LEU A 223 -12.59 9.86 22.56
C LEU A 223 -13.25 8.56 23.05
N TYR A 224 -13.05 7.44 22.36
CA TYR A 224 -13.51 6.12 22.79
C TYR A 224 -12.77 5.57 24.02
N ASN A 225 -11.54 6.03 24.29
CA ASN A 225 -10.83 5.72 25.54
C ASN A 225 -11.22 6.70 26.66
N LEU A 226 -11.51 7.96 26.30
CA LEU A 226 -11.97 8.97 27.24
C LEU A 226 -13.40 8.69 27.74
N PHE A 227 -14.23 8.11 26.87
CA PHE A 227 -15.60 7.67 27.15
C PHE A 227 -15.79 6.20 26.77
N PRO A 228 -15.20 5.24 27.51
CA PRO A 228 -15.31 3.82 27.18
C PRO A 228 -16.79 3.36 27.16
N PRO A 229 -17.30 2.82 26.03
CA PRO A 229 -18.67 2.35 25.93
C PRO A 229 -19.02 1.27 26.97
N SER A 230 -18.04 0.45 27.36
CA SER A 230 -18.17 -0.58 28.41
C SER A 230 -18.44 -0.01 29.80
N VAL A 231 -18.09 1.26 30.06
CA VAL A 231 -18.27 1.93 31.35
C VAL A 231 -19.49 2.85 31.29
N TYR A 232 -19.47 3.82 30.37
CA TYR A 232 -20.50 4.86 30.30
C TYR A 232 -21.77 4.39 29.60
N GLY A 233 -21.71 3.36 28.75
CA GLY A 233 -22.91 2.89 28.06
C GLY A 233 -24.01 2.36 28.99
N THR A 234 -23.66 2.02 30.23
CA THR A 234 -24.62 1.59 31.27
C THR A 234 -24.88 2.67 32.32
N THR A 235 -23.87 3.46 32.68
CA THR A 235 -23.95 4.44 33.76
C THR A 235 -24.40 5.81 33.30
N HIS A 236 -24.05 6.19 32.08
CA HIS A 236 -24.30 7.50 31.46
C HIS A 236 -24.68 7.32 29.96
N PRO A 237 -25.77 6.61 29.65
CA PRO A 237 -26.20 6.41 28.26
C PRO A 237 -26.45 7.74 27.50
N GLU A 238 -26.73 8.83 28.22
CA GLU A 238 -26.87 10.19 27.71
C GLU A 238 -25.57 10.83 27.18
N PHE A 239 -24.42 10.18 27.36
CA PHE A 239 -23.17 10.60 26.71
C PHE A 239 -23.07 10.15 25.25
N PHE A 240 -23.97 9.28 24.80
CA PHE A 240 -23.91 8.63 23.49
C PHE A 240 -25.04 9.11 22.57
N PRO A 241 -24.83 9.12 21.23
CA PRO A 241 -25.82 9.62 20.28
C PRO A 241 -27.07 8.77 20.27
N ILE A 242 -28.22 9.41 20.03
CA ILE A 242 -29.49 8.70 19.88
C ILE A 242 -29.63 8.22 18.43
N ARG A 243 -29.90 6.92 18.24
CA ARG A 243 -30.26 6.32 16.94
C ARG A 243 -31.58 5.58 17.08
N ASN A 244 -32.52 5.84 16.16
CA ASN A 244 -33.85 5.23 16.18
C ASN A 244 -34.58 5.39 17.52
N GLY A 245 -34.43 6.56 18.15
CA GLY A 245 -35.09 6.89 19.42
C GLY A 245 -34.49 6.25 20.68
N VAL A 246 -33.34 5.56 20.57
CA VAL A 246 -32.62 4.98 21.73
C VAL A 246 -31.13 5.35 21.70
N PRO A 247 -30.44 5.39 22.86
CA PRO A 247 -29.00 5.58 22.90
C PRO A 247 -28.26 4.50 22.08
N TYR A 248 -27.33 4.93 21.23
CA TYR A 248 -26.45 4.06 20.47
C TYR A 248 -25.15 3.85 21.23
N ILE A 249 -25.05 2.70 21.91
CA ILE A 249 -23.82 2.28 22.57
C ILE A 249 -23.04 1.39 21.59
N PRO A 250 -21.87 1.83 21.08
CA PRO A 250 -21.09 1.04 20.14
C PRO A 250 -20.52 -0.22 20.81
N SER A 251 -20.44 -1.31 20.06
CA SER A 251 -19.78 -2.53 20.53
C SER A 251 -18.27 -2.33 20.62
N GLU A 252 -17.58 -3.20 21.36
CA GLU A 252 -16.11 -3.15 21.48
C GLU A 252 -15.39 -3.14 20.12
N SER A 253 -15.90 -3.90 19.15
CA SER A 253 -15.37 -3.95 17.78
C SER A 253 -15.67 -2.71 16.93
N ALA A 254 -16.62 -1.87 17.34
CA ALA A 254 -17.06 -0.68 16.63
C ALA A 254 -16.77 0.62 17.40
N LYS A 255 -16.13 0.54 18.58
CA LYS A 255 -15.97 1.69 19.49
C LYS A 255 -15.11 2.81 18.91
N ALA A 256 -14.24 2.53 17.96
CA ALA A 256 -13.28 3.51 17.44
C ALA A 256 -13.87 4.43 16.35
N SER A 257 -15.08 4.15 15.82
CA SER A 257 -15.64 4.92 14.71
C SER A 257 -17.16 5.04 14.71
N LYS A 258 -17.68 6.01 13.95
CA LYS A 258 -19.10 6.27 13.68
C LYS A 258 -19.91 6.65 14.91
N TRP A 259 -19.34 7.31 15.90
CA TRP A 259 -20.08 7.96 16.99
C TRP A 259 -19.18 8.98 17.68
N GLN A 260 -19.76 10.04 18.23
CA GLN A 260 -19.05 10.96 19.13
C GLN A 260 -19.79 11.07 20.47
N PRO A 261 -19.08 11.36 21.57
CA PRO A 261 -19.73 11.79 22.80
C PRO A 261 -20.62 13.03 22.55
N CYS A 262 -21.71 13.16 23.28
CA CYS A 262 -22.60 14.32 23.17
C CYS A 262 -21.96 15.56 23.83
N PHE A 263 -21.21 16.35 23.06
CA PHE A 263 -20.46 17.51 23.55
C PHE A 263 -21.35 18.62 24.15
N SER A 264 -22.63 18.66 23.78
CA SER A 264 -23.63 19.55 24.35
C SER A 264 -24.09 19.17 25.77
N ASN A 265 -23.78 17.95 26.23
CA ASN A 265 -24.07 17.53 27.60
C ASN A 265 -22.93 18.00 28.54
N PRO A 266 -23.21 18.89 29.51
CA PRO A 266 -22.17 19.46 30.38
C PRO A 266 -21.47 18.42 31.27
N ASP A 267 -22.12 17.29 31.58
CA ASP A 267 -21.52 16.25 32.41
C ASP A 267 -20.37 15.54 31.69
N THR A 268 -20.35 15.57 30.35
CA THR A 268 -19.20 15.06 29.57
C THR A 268 -17.93 15.88 29.79
N VAL A 269 -18.04 17.19 30.07
CA VAL A 269 -16.88 18.04 30.41
C VAL A 269 -16.29 17.60 31.75
N THR A 270 -17.15 17.44 32.76
CA THR A 270 -16.75 17.02 34.10
C THR A 270 -16.02 15.67 34.06
N GLU A 271 -16.60 14.70 33.34
CA GLU A 271 -16.04 13.36 33.26
C GLU A 271 -14.73 13.31 32.47
N ALA A 272 -14.64 14.09 31.38
CA ALA A 272 -13.41 14.21 30.62
C ALA A 272 -12.26 14.81 31.46
N ILE A 273 -12.51 15.88 32.22
CA ILE A 273 -11.51 16.48 33.12
C ILE A 273 -11.04 15.44 34.13
N TYR A 274 -11.96 14.71 34.76
CA TYR A 274 -11.63 13.67 35.73
C TYR A 274 -10.73 12.58 35.13
N ASN A 275 -11.11 12.02 33.98
CA ASN A 275 -10.37 10.94 33.34
C ASN A 275 -8.99 11.37 32.85
N ILE A 276 -8.85 12.59 32.33
CA ILE A 276 -7.56 13.12 31.86
C ILE A 276 -6.63 13.46 33.03
N VAL A 277 -7.15 14.09 34.09
CA VAL A 277 -6.38 14.35 35.31
C VAL A 277 -5.92 13.03 35.93
N LYS A 278 -6.79 12.02 35.97
CA LYS A 278 -6.41 10.67 36.40
C LYS A 278 -5.27 10.11 35.53
N TYR A 279 -5.38 10.20 34.21
CA TYR A 279 -4.34 9.75 33.30
C TYR A 279 -2.99 10.41 33.59
N PHE A 280 -2.93 11.74 33.69
CA PHE A 280 -1.66 12.43 33.96
C PHE A 280 -1.11 12.20 35.37
N ASN A 281 -1.97 11.94 36.37
CA ASN A 281 -1.50 11.51 37.68
C ASN A 281 -0.85 10.12 37.65
N GLU A 282 -1.38 9.21 36.83
CA GLU A 282 -0.83 7.87 36.62
C GLU A 282 0.41 7.88 35.70
N HIS A 283 0.54 8.90 34.85
CA HIS A 283 1.60 9.03 33.84
C HIS A 283 2.23 10.44 33.88
N PRO A 284 2.93 10.81 34.97
CA PRO A 284 3.39 12.20 35.16
C PRO A 284 4.42 12.67 34.12
N GLY A 285 5.14 11.74 33.48
CA GLY A 285 6.10 12.02 32.41
C GLY A 285 5.47 12.31 31.04
N GLU A 286 4.17 12.02 30.85
CA GLU A 286 3.49 12.31 29.59
C GLU A 286 3.22 13.80 29.47
N THR A 287 3.41 14.33 28.25
CA THR A 287 3.27 15.78 27.97
C THR A 287 2.00 16.10 27.19
N TYR A 288 1.51 15.13 26.40
CA TYR A 288 0.39 15.30 25.49
C TYR A 288 -0.75 14.34 25.84
N TYR A 289 -1.98 14.74 25.56
CA TYR A 289 -3.14 13.86 25.56
C TYR A 289 -4.03 14.17 24.36
N SER A 290 -4.37 13.16 23.57
CA SER A 290 -5.26 13.39 22.43
C SER A 290 -6.72 13.60 22.85
N LEU A 291 -7.33 14.66 22.30
CA LEU A 291 -8.77 14.91 22.29
C LEU A 291 -9.41 14.63 20.92
N GLY A 292 -8.69 13.97 20.01
CA GLY A 292 -9.15 13.67 18.66
C GLY A 292 -10.47 12.89 18.66
N VAL A 293 -11.46 13.44 17.93
CA VAL A 293 -12.78 12.82 17.68
C VAL A 293 -12.63 11.36 17.24
N ASN A 294 -13.61 10.50 17.47
CA ASN A 294 -13.60 9.15 16.91
C ASN A 294 -13.71 9.21 15.38
N ASP A 295 -13.29 8.15 14.68
CA ASP A 295 -13.30 8.17 13.22
C ASP A 295 -14.74 8.17 12.65
N GLU A 296 -14.93 8.64 11.41
CA GLU A 296 -16.20 8.61 10.66
C GLU A 296 -17.45 9.29 11.29
N GLY A 297 -17.31 10.38 12.06
CA GLY A 297 -18.43 11.25 12.45
C GLY A 297 -19.41 10.66 13.49
N GLY A 298 -20.70 11.00 13.40
CA GLY A 298 -21.77 10.45 14.26
C GLY A 298 -22.03 11.23 15.56
N PHE A 299 -22.11 12.55 15.46
CA PHE A 299 -22.33 13.47 16.59
C PHE A 299 -23.80 13.42 17.05
N CYS A 300 -24.04 13.61 18.34
CA CYS A 300 -25.41 13.70 18.88
C CYS A 300 -26.15 14.91 18.32
N GLU A 301 -25.42 16.02 18.16
CA GLU A 301 -25.89 17.32 17.75
C GLU A 301 -26.22 17.40 16.26
N GLN A 302 -25.90 16.37 15.48
CA GLN A 302 -26.25 16.27 14.05
C GLN A 302 -27.74 16.04 13.80
N ALA A 303 -28.50 15.52 14.77
CA ALA A 303 -29.93 15.29 14.58
C ALA A 303 -30.65 16.63 14.29
N PRO A 304 -31.48 16.74 13.24
CA PRO A 304 -32.10 18.02 12.85
C PRO A 304 -33.00 18.67 13.90
N ASP A 305 -33.51 17.90 14.85
CA ASP A 305 -34.33 18.36 15.97
C ASP A 305 -33.51 18.58 17.25
N HIS A 306 -32.19 18.32 17.22
CA HIS A 306 -31.31 18.55 18.35
C HIS A 306 -31.20 20.06 18.64
N PRO A 307 -31.40 20.52 19.89
CA PRO A 307 -31.37 21.96 20.22
C PRO A 307 -30.06 22.67 19.89
N ALA A 308 -28.96 21.93 19.92
CA ALA A 308 -27.63 22.45 19.59
C ALA A 308 -27.25 22.28 18.11
N ASN A 309 -28.16 21.81 17.25
CA ASN A 309 -27.85 21.63 15.83
C ASN A 309 -27.50 23.00 15.19
N PRO A 310 -26.35 23.12 14.50
CA PRO A 310 -25.91 24.38 13.94
C PRO A 310 -26.59 24.74 12.61
N HIS A 311 -27.29 23.79 11.99
CA HIS A 311 -28.02 23.95 10.72
C HIS A 311 -27.21 24.55 9.57
N ARG A 312 -25.90 24.29 9.54
CA ARG A 312 -24.99 24.77 8.50
C ARG A 312 -23.97 23.71 8.13
N LYS A 313 -23.38 23.85 6.94
CA LYS A 313 -22.30 23.00 6.46
C LYS A 313 -20.95 23.70 6.60
N ASN A 314 -19.90 22.92 6.87
CA ASN A 314 -18.52 23.39 6.91
C ASN A 314 -17.91 23.41 5.50
N SER A 315 -16.63 23.79 5.38
CA SER A 315 -15.91 23.93 4.11
C SER A 315 -15.77 22.62 3.34
N GLY A 316 -15.87 21.46 4.00
CA GLY A 316 -15.89 20.13 3.38
C GLY A 316 -17.29 19.63 3.00
N GLY A 317 -18.35 20.40 3.27
CA GLY A 317 -19.74 20.03 3.00
C GLY A 317 -20.39 19.12 4.06
N TYR A 318 -19.72 18.89 5.19
CA TYR A 318 -20.27 18.15 6.34
C TYR A 318 -21.09 19.06 7.26
N ASP A 319 -21.96 18.50 8.10
CA ASP A 319 -22.58 19.30 9.17
C ASP A 319 -21.49 19.89 10.06
N ASP A 320 -21.51 21.20 10.24
CA ASP A 320 -20.44 21.93 10.92
C ASP A 320 -20.56 21.80 12.44
N MET A 321 -19.74 20.97 13.07
CA MET A 321 -19.74 20.76 14.52
C MET A 321 -18.65 21.56 15.25
N SER A 322 -17.92 22.43 14.54
CA SER A 322 -16.71 23.07 15.07
C SER A 322 -16.98 23.91 16.32
N ASP A 323 -17.97 24.82 16.30
CA ASP A 323 -18.26 25.68 17.47
C ASP A 323 -18.65 24.85 18.72
N ILE A 324 -19.35 23.73 18.53
CA ILE A 324 -19.81 22.86 19.62
C ILE A 324 -18.63 22.07 20.19
N TYR A 325 -17.92 21.35 19.33
CA TYR A 325 -16.80 20.50 19.73
C TYR A 325 -15.66 21.33 20.35
N TYR A 326 -15.28 22.45 19.73
CA TYR A 326 -14.17 23.25 20.25
C TYR A 326 -14.52 24.02 21.53
N ALA A 327 -15.80 24.32 21.77
CA ALA A 327 -16.22 24.92 23.03
C ALA A 327 -16.12 23.90 24.18
N TRP A 328 -16.44 22.64 23.89
CA TRP A 328 -16.22 21.52 24.80
C TRP A 328 -14.72 21.31 25.07
N VAL A 329 -13.88 21.30 24.03
CA VAL A 329 -12.42 21.18 24.16
C VAL A 329 -11.84 22.27 25.06
N ASN A 330 -12.20 23.54 24.85
CA ASN A 330 -11.70 24.65 25.67
C ASN A 330 -12.07 24.49 27.16
N GLN A 331 -13.28 24.02 27.45
CA GLN A 331 -13.72 23.79 28.84
C GLN A 331 -12.95 22.65 29.50
N VAL A 332 -12.79 21.52 28.78
CA VAL A 332 -12.02 20.37 29.27
C VAL A 332 -10.57 20.77 29.55
N VAL A 333 -9.92 21.41 28.58
CA VAL A 333 -8.52 21.85 28.69
C VAL A 333 -8.35 22.85 29.83
N ALA A 334 -9.23 23.85 29.95
CA ALA A 334 -9.19 24.80 31.05
C ALA A 334 -9.30 24.12 32.43
N GLY A 335 -10.12 23.07 32.55
CA GLY A 335 -10.24 22.29 33.78
C GLY A 335 -9.01 21.46 34.10
N VAL A 336 -8.44 20.75 33.12
CA VAL A 336 -7.23 19.93 33.31
C VAL A 336 -6.03 20.80 33.68
N LEU A 337 -5.86 21.95 33.03
CA LEU A 337 -4.73 22.87 33.27
C LEU A 337 -4.75 23.52 34.66
N GLN A 338 -5.86 23.48 35.40
CA GLN A 338 -5.88 23.88 36.81
C GLN A 338 -5.07 22.93 37.70
N VAL A 339 -4.91 21.67 37.27
CA VAL A 339 -4.17 20.63 37.99
C VAL A 339 -2.82 20.36 37.34
N HIS A 340 -2.77 20.30 36.01
CA HIS A 340 -1.55 20.02 35.23
C HIS A 340 -1.27 21.15 34.22
N PRO A 341 -0.68 22.29 34.63
CA PRO A 341 -0.55 23.50 33.81
C PRO A 341 0.48 23.41 32.66
N ASP A 342 1.28 22.33 32.64
CA ASP A 342 2.36 22.06 31.70
C ASP A 342 1.95 21.21 30.48
N LYS A 343 0.72 20.66 30.47
CA LYS A 343 0.29 19.68 29.47
C LYS A 343 -0.29 20.32 28.20
N TYR A 344 -0.21 19.59 27.10
CA TYR A 344 -0.72 19.95 25.78
C TYR A 344 -1.74 18.93 25.26
N PHE A 345 -2.58 19.37 24.32
CA PHE A 345 -3.69 18.56 23.80
C PHE A 345 -3.74 18.61 22.27
N GLY A 346 -3.36 17.51 21.62
CA GLY A 346 -3.54 17.37 20.18
C GLY A 346 -4.95 16.91 19.82
N LEU A 347 -5.41 17.25 18.63
CA LEU A 347 -6.67 16.75 18.08
C LEU A 347 -6.67 16.83 16.55
N LEU A 348 -7.68 16.23 15.92
CA LEU A 348 -7.88 16.28 14.47
C LEU A 348 -8.90 17.35 14.08
N ALA A 349 -8.52 18.29 13.22
CA ALA A 349 -9.44 19.13 12.47
C ALA A 349 -9.91 18.33 11.24
N TYR A 350 -10.86 17.42 11.48
CA TYR A 350 -11.27 16.36 10.56
C TYR A 350 -12.79 16.35 10.35
N ARG A 351 -13.20 16.22 9.08
CA ARG A 351 -14.61 16.12 8.63
C ARG A 351 -15.51 17.18 9.26
N GLU A 352 -16.50 16.81 10.07
CA GLU A 352 -17.48 17.71 10.70
C GLU A 352 -16.83 18.84 11.52
N VAL A 353 -15.62 18.65 12.03
CA VAL A 353 -14.88 19.63 12.84
C VAL A 353 -13.63 20.17 12.12
N MET A 354 -13.59 20.11 10.78
CA MET A 354 -12.40 20.55 10.01
C MET A 354 -12.20 22.07 9.95
N ASP A 355 -13.27 22.83 10.15
CA ASP A 355 -13.21 24.29 10.12
C ASP A 355 -12.87 24.85 11.50
N PRO A 356 -12.17 26.00 11.57
CA PRO A 356 -11.88 26.64 12.84
C PRO A 356 -13.16 27.18 13.50
N PRO A 357 -13.24 27.19 14.85
CA PRO A 357 -14.37 27.77 15.54
C PRO A 357 -14.41 29.30 15.43
N SER A 358 -15.54 29.88 15.77
CA SER A 358 -15.77 31.33 15.81
C SER A 358 -14.91 32.05 16.87
N PHE A 359 -14.45 31.34 17.90
CA PHE A 359 -13.63 31.83 19.02
C PHE A 359 -12.20 31.26 18.99
N SER A 360 -11.31 31.80 19.82
CA SER A 360 -9.93 31.28 19.96
C SER A 360 -9.90 30.03 20.84
N LEU A 361 -9.04 29.07 20.47
CA LEU A 361 -8.73 27.92 21.28
C LEU A 361 -7.78 28.31 22.42
N ASN A 362 -7.74 27.48 23.46
CA ASN A 362 -6.70 27.54 24.47
C ASN A 362 -5.32 27.31 23.81
N ASP A 363 -4.30 28.08 24.22
CA ASP A 363 -2.94 28.02 23.64
C ASP A 363 -2.25 26.65 23.75
N ARG A 364 -2.76 25.75 24.60
CA ARG A 364 -2.29 24.37 24.75
C ARG A 364 -2.94 23.37 23.79
N VAL A 365 -3.86 23.80 22.93
CA VAL A 365 -4.56 22.95 21.95
C VAL A 365 -3.89 23.03 20.59
N ILE A 366 -3.60 21.88 19.99
CA ILE A 366 -2.89 21.74 18.72
C ILE A 366 -3.78 20.99 17.71
N PRO A 367 -4.57 21.70 16.88
CA PRO A 367 -5.38 21.08 15.85
C PRO A 367 -4.53 20.61 14.66
N TYR A 368 -4.73 19.36 14.23
CA TYR A 368 -4.11 18.75 13.05
C TYR A 368 -5.04 18.85 11.83
N MET A 369 -4.66 19.67 10.85
CA MET A 369 -5.42 19.89 9.62
C MET A 369 -5.25 18.73 8.63
N THR A 370 -6.32 17.97 8.37
CA THR A 370 -6.30 16.78 7.51
C THR A 370 -6.53 17.12 6.03
N LYS A 371 -5.52 16.90 5.18
CA LYS A 371 -5.59 17.16 3.75
C LYS A 371 -4.46 16.49 2.96
N ASP A 372 -4.78 15.84 1.85
CA ASP A 372 -3.82 15.40 0.84
C ASP A 372 -3.27 16.62 0.08
N ARG A 373 -2.02 16.96 0.36
CA ARG A 373 -1.39 18.19 -0.13
C ARG A 373 -0.79 18.06 -1.51
N TYR A 374 -0.80 16.87 -2.13
CA TYR A 374 -0.63 16.77 -3.60
C TYR A 374 -1.65 17.65 -4.34
N GLY A 375 -2.82 17.92 -3.75
CA GLY A 375 -3.81 18.84 -4.30
C GLY A 375 -3.25 20.23 -4.62
N TRP A 376 -2.14 20.66 -4.01
CA TRP A 376 -1.45 21.93 -4.31
C TRP A 376 -0.86 21.99 -5.73
N ALA A 377 -0.81 20.88 -6.47
CA ALA A 377 -0.58 20.89 -7.92
C ALA A 377 -1.61 21.77 -8.67
N ALA A 378 -2.79 22.01 -8.08
CA ALA A 378 -3.73 23.00 -8.56
C ALA A 378 -3.64 24.31 -7.74
N ALA A 379 -3.44 25.42 -8.45
CA ALA A 379 -3.24 26.74 -7.85
C ALA A 379 -4.42 27.22 -6.98
N ASP A 380 -5.66 26.84 -7.32
CA ASP A 380 -6.84 27.18 -6.54
C ASP A 380 -6.88 26.44 -5.20
N VAL A 381 -6.48 25.17 -5.19
CA VAL A 381 -6.37 24.38 -3.95
C VAL A 381 -5.24 24.90 -3.08
N LYS A 382 -4.05 25.16 -3.65
CA LYS A 382 -2.91 25.77 -2.94
C LYS A 382 -3.32 27.06 -2.23
N SER A 383 -3.94 27.99 -2.96
CA SER A 383 -4.38 29.28 -2.42
C SER A 383 -5.41 29.12 -1.30
N ALA A 384 -6.41 28.25 -1.49
CA ALA A 384 -7.44 28.00 -0.50
C ALA A 384 -6.89 27.34 0.78
N ASP A 385 -5.94 26.41 0.64
CA ASP A 385 -5.34 25.71 1.77
C ASP A 385 -4.42 26.62 2.58
N MET A 386 -3.58 27.42 1.92
CA MET A 386 -2.79 28.48 2.56
C MET A 386 -3.67 29.44 3.37
N GLN A 387 -4.78 29.89 2.78
CA GLN A 387 -5.74 30.76 3.47
C GLN A 387 -6.35 30.06 4.69
N ARG A 388 -6.78 28.80 4.56
CA ARG A 388 -7.33 28.04 5.69
C ARG A 388 -6.33 27.88 6.82
N THR A 389 -5.06 27.59 6.52
CA THR A 389 -4.00 27.51 7.55
C THR A 389 -3.84 28.83 8.28
N GLN A 390 -3.86 29.96 7.57
CA GLN A 390 -3.77 31.29 8.20
C GLN A 390 -4.98 31.63 9.06
N VAL A 391 -6.20 31.22 8.64
CA VAL A 391 -7.40 31.36 9.47
C VAL A 391 -7.28 30.50 10.73
N TRP A 392 -6.83 29.26 10.62
CA TRP A 392 -6.55 28.39 11.75
C TRP A 392 -5.49 28.98 12.70
N ALA A 393 -4.41 29.54 12.17
CA ALA A 393 -3.36 30.21 12.94
C ALA A 393 -3.86 31.46 13.69
N SER A 394 -4.99 32.04 13.29
CA SER A 394 -5.64 33.12 14.06
C SER A 394 -6.45 32.61 15.26
N LYS A 395 -6.74 31.29 15.31
CA LYS A 395 -7.55 30.65 16.35
C LYS A 395 -6.76 29.75 17.29
N ALA A 396 -5.63 29.22 16.87
CA ALA A 396 -4.76 28.35 17.67
C ALA A 396 -3.31 28.84 17.63
N ALA A 397 -2.60 28.74 18.76
CA ALA A 397 -1.21 29.17 18.86
C ALA A 397 -0.26 28.29 18.02
N ASN A 398 -0.56 26.99 17.94
CA ASN A 398 0.24 26.00 17.23
C ASN A 398 -0.69 25.10 16.40
N LEU A 399 -0.23 24.69 15.22
CA LEU A 399 -0.96 23.80 14.32
C LEU A 399 -0.16 22.53 14.04
N GLY A 400 -0.88 21.45 13.78
CA GLY A 400 -0.35 20.28 13.09
C GLY A 400 -0.90 20.19 11.68
N TRP A 401 -0.16 19.58 10.77
CA TRP A 401 -0.68 19.15 9.48
C TRP A 401 -0.68 17.63 9.40
N TYR A 402 -1.79 17.11 8.88
CA TYR A 402 -1.97 15.71 8.56
C TYR A 402 -2.11 15.58 7.05
N ASP A 403 -1.09 15.02 6.41
CA ASP A 403 -1.02 14.76 4.98
C ASP A 403 -1.38 13.31 4.66
N TYR A 404 -1.86 13.08 3.44
CA TYR A 404 -2.23 11.77 2.91
C TYR A 404 -1.37 11.48 1.68
N SER A 405 -0.05 11.46 1.85
CA SER A 405 0.93 11.30 0.77
C SER A 405 1.05 9.85 0.24
N TYR A 406 -0.03 9.08 0.32
CA TYR A 406 -0.16 7.68 -0.06
C TYR A 406 0.61 7.34 -1.34
N GLY A 407 1.44 6.31 -1.25
CA GLY A 407 2.03 5.63 -2.38
C GLY A 407 1.15 4.48 -2.89
N SER A 408 1.03 3.41 -2.11
CA SER A 408 0.01 2.39 -2.37
C SER A 408 -1.35 2.89 -1.85
N PRO A 409 -2.47 2.76 -2.58
CA PRO A 409 -2.74 1.82 -3.68
C PRO A 409 -2.63 2.42 -5.10
N TYR A 410 -1.94 3.55 -5.30
CA TYR A 410 -1.74 4.10 -6.64
C TYR A 410 -0.86 3.16 -7.48
N THR A 411 -1.26 2.96 -8.73
CA THR A 411 -0.70 1.93 -9.63
C THR A 411 0.37 2.48 -10.59
N LEU A 412 0.79 3.73 -10.36
CA LEU A 412 1.92 4.44 -10.96
C LEU A 412 2.69 5.14 -9.83
N PRO A 413 4.00 5.44 -10.00
CA PRO A 413 4.77 6.09 -8.94
C PRO A 413 4.30 7.54 -8.76
N ARG A 414 3.77 7.88 -7.59
CA ARG A 414 3.14 9.17 -7.31
C ARG A 414 4.17 10.16 -6.76
N VAL A 415 4.87 10.85 -7.65
CA VAL A 415 6.00 11.76 -7.35
C VAL A 415 5.63 13.22 -7.57
N TYR A 416 5.98 14.11 -6.64
CA TYR A 416 5.64 15.54 -6.65
C TYR A 416 6.53 16.35 -5.67
N SER A 417 7.83 16.07 -5.66
CA SER A 417 8.81 16.61 -4.71
C SER A 417 8.84 18.15 -4.66
N HIS A 418 8.65 18.84 -5.79
CA HIS A 418 8.62 20.30 -5.85
C HIS A 418 7.35 20.87 -5.20
N VAL A 419 6.20 20.26 -5.44
CA VAL A 419 4.94 20.62 -4.74
C VAL A 419 5.07 20.37 -3.24
N MET A 420 5.77 19.30 -2.85
CA MET A 420 6.08 19.00 -1.46
C MET A 420 6.96 20.07 -0.80
N SER A 421 8.05 20.46 -1.46
CA SER A 421 8.92 21.55 -0.99
C SER A 421 8.14 22.85 -0.75
N ASP A 422 7.28 23.23 -1.70
CA ASP A 422 6.42 24.42 -1.60
C ASP A 422 5.56 24.44 -0.34
N TYR A 423 4.84 23.34 -0.05
CA TYR A 423 3.97 23.31 1.12
C TYR A 423 4.74 23.18 2.44
N MET A 424 5.91 22.54 2.45
CA MET A 424 6.77 22.46 3.63
C MET A 424 7.35 23.81 4.02
N GLN A 425 7.84 24.56 3.04
CA GLN A 425 8.32 25.93 3.27
C GLN A 425 7.20 26.80 3.82
N PHE A 426 6.01 26.74 3.23
CA PHE A 426 4.85 27.47 3.74
C PHE A 426 4.49 27.06 5.18
N ALA A 427 4.44 25.75 5.48
CA ALA A 427 4.10 25.24 6.81
C ALA A 427 5.02 25.82 7.88
N SER A 428 6.33 25.79 7.66
CA SER A 428 7.35 26.27 8.59
C SER A 428 7.24 27.77 8.92
N GLN A 429 6.56 28.53 8.07
CA GLN A 429 6.37 29.97 8.20
C GLN A 429 4.98 30.34 8.78
N ASN A 430 4.09 29.37 9.03
CA ASN A 430 2.68 29.61 9.36
C ASN A 430 2.18 28.77 10.56
N SER A 431 2.91 28.80 11.68
CA SER A 431 2.54 28.18 12.97
C SER A 431 2.37 26.66 12.96
N VAL A 432 2.77 25.97 11.90
CA VAL A 432 2.74 24.50 11.85
C VAL A 432 3.99 23.96 12.52
N ILE A 433 3.81 23.22 13.63
CA ILE A 433 4.91 22.64 14.41
C ILE A 433 4.94 21.12 14.33
N GLY A 434 3.83 20.49 13.93
CA GLY A 434 3.70 19.04 13.81
C GLY A 434 3.35 18.61 12.40
N LEU A 435 4.02 17.60 11.88
CA LEU A 435 3.73 16.99 10.58
C LEU A 435 3.52 15.49 10.73
N VAL A 436 2.37 15.02 10.27
CA VAL A 436 2.14 13.60 9.99
C VAL A 436 1.81 13.44 8.51
N SER A 437 2.31 12.36 7.90
CA SER A 437 1.79 11.87 6.64
C SER A 437 1.43 10.39 6.70
N GLU A 438 0.25 10.03 6.20
CA GLU A 438 -0.05 8.66 5.77
C GLU A 438 0.61 8.41 4.41
N SER A 439 1.80 7.82 4.45
CA SER A 439 2.60 7.58 3.25
C SER A 439 2.42 6.17 2.69
N TYR A 440 2.22 5.15 3.54
CA TYR A 440 2.15 3.72 3.17
C TYR A 440 3.19 3.30 2.11
N PRO A 441 4.33 2.74 2.53
CA PRO A 441 5.53 2.65 1.70
C PRO A 441 5.27 1.98 0.35
N ASN A 442 5.67 2.68 -0.70
CA ASN A 442 5.83 2.17 -2.06
C ASN A 442 7.15 2.74 -2.61
N TRP A 443 8.25 2.00 -2.42
CA TRP A 443 9.59 2.51 -2.72
C TRP A 443 9.89 2.63 -4.22
N GLY A 444 8.97 2.21 -5.09
CA GLY A 444 9.02 2.57 -6.52
C GLY A 444 8.78 4.06 -6.78
N GLU A 445 8.37 4.83 -5.76
CA GLU A 445 8.30 6.29 -5.77
C GLU A 445 9.66 6.95 -5.44
N GLY A 446 10.70 6.13 -5.28
CA GLY A 446 12.10 6.53 -5.15
C GLY A 446 12.33 7.56 -4.04
N PRO A 447 12.79 8.78 -4.38
CA PRO A 447 13.25 9.76 -3.40
C PRO A 447 12.11 10.35 -2.55
N LYS A 448 10.83 10.15 -2.90
CA LYS A 448 9.70 10.87 -2.27
C LYS A 448 9.75 10.88 -0.75
N ASN A 449 9.85 9.72 -0.12
CA ASN A 449 9.84 9.62 1.34
C ASN A 449 11.13 10.14 1.98
N TRP A 450 12.27 9.95 1.31
CA TRP A 450 13.55 10.47 1.79
C TRP A 450 13.58 12.00 1.75
N VAL A 451 13.17 12.61 0.64
CA VAL A 451 13.00 14.07 0.50
C VAL A 451 12.02 14.60 1.54
N TYR A 452 10.88 13.91 1.75
CA TYR A 452 9.92 14.27 2.80
C TYR A 452 10.61 14.34 4.17
N ALA A 453 11.37 13.32 4.54
CA ALA A 453 12.06 13.27 5.83
C ALA A 453 13.11 14.38 5.98
N LYS A 454 13.85 14.70 4.90
CA LYS A 454 14.82 15.80 4.88
C LYS A 454 14.14 17.17 5.06
N LEU A 455 13.04 17.42 4.36
CA LEU A 455 12.27 18.67 4.48
C LEU A 455 11.52 18.80 5.82
N MET A 456 11.13 17.69 6.45
CA MET A 456 10.61 17.69 7.83
C MET A 456 11.67 18.11 8.86
N TRP A 457 12.96 17.90 8.60
CA TRP A 457 14.03 18.44 9.44
C TRP A 457 14.31 19.90 9.08
N ASN A 458 14.56 20.18 7.80
CA ASN A 458 14.88 21.51 7.30
C ASN A 458 14.15 21.81 5.97
N PRO A 459 13.04 22.56 5.99
CA PRO A 459 12.23 22.85 4.81
C PRO A 459 12.89 23.87 3.87
N ASN A 460 13.99 24.50 4.27
CA ASN A 460 14.74 25.45 3.42
C ASN A 460 15.80 24.76 2.55
N GLN A 461 15.92 23.43 2.60
CA GLN A 461 16.80 22.69 1.70
C GLN A 461 16.33 22.81 0.25
N ASP A 462 17.28 22.92 -0.66
CA ASP A 462 17.01 22.93 -2.09
C ASP A 462 16.62 21.52 -2.54
N VAL A 463 15.39 21.39 -3.06
CA VAL A 463 14.83 20.10 -3.46
C VAL A 463 15.56 19.50 -4.66
N ASP A 464 16.07 20.32 -5.58
CA ASP A 464 16.83 19.83 -6.73
C ASP A 464 18.15 19.20 -6.26
N LEU A 465 18.84 19.83 -5.30
CA LEU A 465 20.07 19.28 -4.74
C LEU A 465 19.82 17.97 -3.97
N LEU A 466 18.70 17.87 -3.24
CA LEU A 466 18.32 16.64 -2.56
C LEU A 466 18.02 15.51 -3.57
N LEU A 467 17.29 15.82 -4.65
CA LEU A 467 16.95 14.85 -5.68
C LEU A 467 18.19 14.36 -6.42
N ASP A 468 19.03 15.29 -6.88
CA ASP A 468 20.30 14.96 -7.53
C ASP A 468 21.15 14.07 -6.61
N GLU A 469 21.20 14.39 -5.31
CA GLU A 469 22.00 13.62 -4.35
C GLU A 469 21.44 12.21 -4.25
N TRP A 470 20.13 12.08 -4.08
CA TRP A 470 19.50 10.78 -3.99
C TRP A 470 19.78 9.94 -5.25
N TYR A 471 19.72 10.51 -6.45
CA TYR A 471 20.01 9.78 -7.70
C TYR A 471 21.47 9.31 -7.76
N GLU A 472 22.44 10.20 -7.50
CA GLU A 472 23.85 9.82 -7.54
C GLU A 472 24.19 8.79 -6.47
N ARG A 473 23.68 8.95 -5.24
CA ARG A 473 23.94 8.01 -4.15
C ARG A 473 23.23 6.67 -4.38
N ALA A 474 22.06 6.67 -5.00
CA ALA A 474 21.32 5.43 -5.30
C ALA A 474 22.05 4.58 -6.34
N VAL A 475 22.45 5.16 -7.48
CA VAL A 475 22.87 4.40 -8.67
C VAL A 475 24.22 4.80 -9.26
N GLY A 476 24.88 5.81 -8.70
CA GLY A 476 26.16 6.34 -9.16
C GLY A 476 26.03 7.42 -10.24
N PRO A 477 27.07 8.24 -10.43
CA PRO A 477 27.01 9.45 -11.27
C PRO A 477 26.79 9.15 -12.76
N ALA A 478 27.18 7.95 -13.23
CA ALA A 478 26.96 7.55 -14.62
C ALA A 478 25.48 7.23 -14.93
N ALA A 479 24.77 6.66 -13.97
CA ALA A 479 23.37 6.23 -14.10
C ALA A 479 22.37 7.30 -13.61
N ALA A 480 22.80 8.20 -12.72
CA ALA A 480 21.96 9.22 -12.11
C ALA A 480 21.16 10.08 -13.12
N PRO A 481 21.71 10.53 -14.27
CA PRO A 481 20.95 11.32 -15.23
C PRO A 481 19.73 10.59 -15.81
N ASP A 482 19.84 9.29 -16.07
CA ASP A 482 18.72 8.49 -16.61
C ASP A 482 17.66 8.23 -15.52
N LEU A 483 18.10 7.99 -14.28
CA LEU A 483 17.18 7.84 -13.16
C LEU A 483 16.44 9.15 -12.86
N LYS A 484 17.14 10.28 -12.96
CA LYS A 484 16.54 11.61 -12.89
C LYS A 484 15.49 11.78 -13.98
N ALA A 485 15.82 11.49 -15.23
CA ALA A 485 14.87 11.60 -16.34
C ALA A 485 13.60 10.76 -16.13
N TYR A 486 13.74 9.55 -15.55
CA TYR A 486 12.60 8.70 -15.19
C TYR A 486 11.69 9.36 -14.14
N TYR A 487 12.24 9.92 -13.07
CA TYR A 487 11.43 10.57 -12.03
C TYR A 487 10.91 11.96 -12.42
N ASP A 488 11.64 12.72 -13.22
CA ASP A 488 11.20 13.99 -13.81
C ASP A 488 9.93 13.77 -14.66
N PHE A 489 9.89 12.69 -15.45
CA PHE A 489 8.70 12.30 -16.20
C PHE A 489 7.49 12.08 -15.29
N TRP A 490 7.65 11.31 -14.22
CA TRP A 490 6.55 11.03 -13.29
C TRP A 490 6.11 12.26 -12.51
N GLU A 491 7.04 13.11 -12.10
CA GLU A 491 6.68 14.38 -11.46
C GLU A 491 5.90 15.28 -12.41
N GLN A 492 6.33 15.41 -13.67
CA GLN A 492 5.58 16.15 -14.68
C GLN A 492 4.18 15.55 -14.89
N PHE A 493 4.08 14.22 -15.01
CA PHE A 493 2.81 13.52 -15.16
C PHE A 493 1.84 13.88 -14.04
N TRP A 494 2.27 13.78 -12.78
CA TRP A 494 1.40 14.06 -11.63
C TRP A 494 1.14 15.55 -11.41
N THR A 495 2.07 16.43 -11.74
CA THR A 495 1.92 17.88 -11.45
C THR A 495 1.36 18.69 -12.61
N THR A 496 1.35 18.14 -13.82
CA THR A 496 0.92 18.85 -15.05
C THR A 496 -0.18 18.13 -15.82
N GLU A 497 -0.03 16.81 -16.05
CA GLU A 497 -0.96 16.06 -16.92
C GLU A 497 -2.21 15.56 -16.16
N VAL A 498 -2.04 15.12 -14.92
CA VAL A 498 -3.14 14.66 -14.07
C VAL A 498 -4.09 15.79 -13.61
N PRO A 499 -3.61 16.99 -13.20
CA PRO A 499 -4.49 18.03 -12.64
C PRO A 499 -5.65 18.48 -13.53
N PRO A 500 -5.52 18.61 -14.86
CA PRO A 500 -6.64 18.94 -15.74
C PRO A 500 -7.74 17.87 -15.83
N THR A 501 -7.49 16.62 -15.41
CA THR A 501 -8.45 15.52 -15.58
C THR A 501 -9.67 15.62 -14.68
N SER A 502 -10.78 15.00 -15.11
CA SER A 502 -11.99 14.87 -14.28
C SER A 502 -11.72 14.10 -12.99
N TRP A 503 -10.83 13.10 -13.02
CA TRP A 503 -10.40 12.38 -11.82
C TRP A 503 -9.82 13.33 -10.77
N PHE A 504 -8.85 14.16 -11.15
CA PHE A 504 -8.25 15.11 -10.21
C PHE A 504 -9.26 16.16 -9.77
N GLN A 505 -9.97 16.80 -10.71
CA GLN A 505 -10.89 17.89 -10.40
C GLN A 505 -12.03 17.48 -9.46
N THR A 506 -12.46 16.21 -9.51
CA THR A 506 -13.50 15.66 -8.63
C THR A 506 -13.02 15.56 -7.17
N TYR A 507 -11.77 15.16 -6.96
CA TYR A 507 -11.26 14.81 -5.62
C TYR A 507 -10.27 15.83 -5.03
N LYS A 508 -9.84 16.86 -5.78
CA LYS A 508 -8.85 17.83 -5.30
C LYS A 508 -9.21 18.56 -4.00
N ASN A 509 -10.50 18.59 -3.64
CA ASN A 509 -11.01 19.23 -2.41
C ASN A 509 -11.36 18.24 -1.29
N THR A 510 -11.31 16.92 -1.49
CA THR A 510 -11.56 15.92 -0.43
C THR A 510 -10.35 15.77 0.49
N SER A 511 -10.52 15.08 1.64
CA SER A 511 -9.39 14.82 2.56
C SER A 511 -8.26 14.04 1.88
N TYR A 512 -8.58 13.06 1.05
CA TYR A 512 -7.62 12.30 0.22
C TYR A 512 -8.21 11.98 -1.16
N PHE A 513 -7.35 11.76 -2.15
CA PHE A 513 -7.75 11.39 -3.51
C PHE A 513 -8.31 9.95 -3.56
N TRP A 514 -9.27 9.71 -4.45
CA TRP A 514 -10.07 8.48 -4.45
C TRP A 514 -9.30 7.25 -4.94
N PHE A 515 -9.07 6.28 -4.05
CA PHE A 515 -8.35 5.04 -4.38
C PHE A 515 -9.05 4.14 -5.40
N PRO A 516 -10.36 3.84 -5.30
CA PRO A 516 -11.05 2.91 -6.21
C PRO A 516 -11.20 3.35 -7.67
N SER A 517 -10.37 4.27 -8.17
CA SER A 517 -10.35 4.68 -9.58
C SER A 517 -8.93 4.82 -10.11
N ALA A 518 -8.63 4.10 -11.20
CA ALA A 518 -7.36 4.18 -11.93
C ALA A 518 -7.48 5.00 -13.24
N ALA A 519 -8.43 5.94 -13.32
CA ALA A 519 -8.72 6.68 -14.55
C ALA A 519 -7.53 7.51 -15.07
N TYR A 520 -6.58 7.89 -14.20
CA TYR A 520 -5.34 8.56 -14.61
C TYR A 520 -4.46 7.69 -15.53
N LEU A 521 -4.61 6.36 -15.53
CA LEU A 521 -3.90 5.48 -16.46
C LEU A 521 -4.28 5.71 -17.92
N THR A 522 -5.39 6.41 -18.21
CA THR A 522 -5.74 6.81 -19.58
C THR A 522 -4.78 7.83 -20.19
N LEU A 523 -4.00 8.53 -19.35
CA LEU A 523 -3.06 9.55 -19.79
C LEU A 523 -1.72 8.98 -20.27
N ILE A 524 -1.40 7.73 -19.90
CA ILE A 524 -0.10 7.13 -20.19
C ILE A 524 -0.22 6.13 -21.35
N GLY A 525 0.57 6.33 -22.39
CA GLY A 525 0.66 5.48 -23.57
C GLY A 525 1.72 4.39 -23.44
N THR A 526 1.65 3.42 -24.36
CA THR A 526 2.61 2.30 -24.42
C THR A 526 4.03 2.73 -24.76
N ALA A 527 4.18 3.80 -25.54
CA ALA A 527 5.49 4.35 -25.90
C ALA A 527 6.20 4.95 -24.68
N GLU A 528 5.49 5.77 -23.88
CA GLU A 528 6.07 6.38 -22.67
C GLU A 528 6.46 5.31 -21.64
N ILE A 529 5.66 4.25 -21.49
CA ILE A 529 6.03 3.10 -20.63
C ILE A 529 7.28 2.39 -21.15
N ALA A 530 7.44 2.24 -22.47
CA ALA A 530 8.65 1.68 -23.06
C ALA A 530 9.87 2.57 -22.81
N ASP A 531 9.73 3.89 -22.97
CA ASP A 531 10.81 4.86 -22.67
C ASP A 531 11.23 4.77 -21.20
N MET A 532 10.27 4.65 -20.27
CA MET A 532 10.56 4.49 -18.84
C MET A 532 11.27 3.17 -18.53
N ARG A 533 10.93 2.07 -19.23
CA ARG A 533 11.67 0.81 -19.16
C ARG A 533 13.12 1.00 -19.61
N GLU A 534 13.32 1.59 -20.79
CA GLU A 534 14.64 1.79 -21.37
C GLU A 534 15.54 2.62 -20.46
N LEU A 535 15.00 3.67 -19.83
CA LEU A 535 15.71 4.46 -18.83
C LEU A 535 16.17 3.60 -17.65
N LEU A 536 15.29 2.81 -17.04
CA LEU A 536 15.65 2.00 -15.87
C LEU A 536 16.58 0.82 -16.22
N GLU A 537 16.46 0.24 -17.41
CA GLU A 537 17.44 -0.74 -17.90
C GLU A 537 18.81 -0.08 -18.11
N SER A 538 18.85 1.14 -18.67
CA SER A 538 20.10 1.90 -18.79
C SER A 538 20.70 2.25 -17.43
N VAL A 539 19.88 2.55 -16.42
CA VAL A 539 20.32 2.78 -15.03
C VAL A 539 21.00 1.53 -14.46
N VAL A 540 20.43 0.34 -14.68
CA VAL A 540 21.05 -0.93 -14.27
C VAL A 540 22.39 -1.15 -14.97
N ASP A 541 22.45 -0.92 -16.29
CA ASP A 541 23.67 -1.11 -17.09
C ASP A 541 24.80 -0.13 -16.73
N LYS A 542 24.45 1.11 -16.32
CA LYS A 542 25.40 2.17 -15.99
C LYS A 542 25.81 2.20 -14.52
N ALA A 543 25.06 1.53 -13.63
CA ALA A 543 25.40 1.44 -12.22
C ALA A 543 26.75 0.74 -12.00
N GLN A 544 27.57 1.25 -11.08
CA GLN A 544 29.00 0.92 -11.05
C GLN A 544 29.38 -0.06 -9.93
N THR A 545 28.78 0.09 -8.75
CA THR A 545 29.08 -0.77 -7.59
C THR A 545 28.01 -1.84 -7.38
N PRO A 546 28.32 -2.97 -6.72
CA PRO A 546 27.32 -4.00 -6.43
C PRO A 546 26.08 -3.47 -5.69
N ALA A 547 26.26 -2.52 -4.77
CA ALA A 547 25.16 -1.90 -4.04
C ALA A 547 24.30 -1.00 -4.95
N GLN A 548 24.93 -0.22 -5.83
CA GLN A 548 24.23 0.61 -6.82
C GLN A 548 23.44 -0.23 -7.82
N ILE A 549 24.06 -1.30 -8.36
CA ILE A 549 23.39 -2.25 -9.26
C ILE A 549 22.19 -2.87 -8.56
N LYS A 550 22.36 -3.30 -7.30
CA LYS A 550 21.27 -3.90 -6.53
C LYS A 550 20.08 -2.94 -6.34
N ARG A 551 20.34 -1.67 -6.06
CA ARG A 551 19.29 -0.64 -5.96
C ARG A 551 18.62 -0.37 -7.31
N ALA A 552 19.41 -0.28 -8.39
CA ALA A 552 18.88 -0.13 -9.74
C ALA A 552 17.95 -1.30 -10.12
N GLU A 553 18.36 -2.54 -9.85
CA GLU A 553 17.55 -3.75 -10.07
C GLU A 553 16.25 -3.73 -9.26
N LEU A 554 16.30 -3.28 -7.99
CA LEU A 554 15.12 -3.15 -7.15
C LEU A 554 14.15 -2.09 -7.69
N LEU A 555 14.65 -0.94 -8.14
CA LEU A 555 13.82 0.10 -8.75
C LEU A 555 13.20 -0.38 -10.07
N LEU A 556 13.98 -1.03 -10.94
CA LEU A 556 13.44 -1.69 -12.14
C LEU A 556 12.35 -2.72 -11.77
N ARG A 557 12.58 -3.50 -10.71
CA ARG A 557 11.60 -4.47 -10.23
C ARG A 557 10.31 -3.80 -9.76
N THR A 558 10.37 -2.69 -9.03
CA THR A 558 9.17 -1.91 -8.67
C THR A 558 8.44 -1.39 -9.91
N PHE A 559 9.18 -0.94 -10.93
CA PHE A 559 8.60 -0.45 -12.17
C PHE A 559 7.87 -1.53 -12.96
N GLU A 560 8.31 -2.79 -12.93
CA GLU A 560 7.58 -3.88 -13.59
C GLU A 560 6.12 -3.99 -13.14
N TYR A 561 5.81 -3.58 -11.91
CA TYR A 561 4.43 -3.52 -11.42
C TYR A 561 3.66 -2.34 -12.01
N TYR A 562 4.28 -1.17 -12.13
CA TYR A 562 3.69 0.01 -12.79
C TYR A 562 3.48 -0.22 -14.28
N GLU A 563 4.47 -0.79 -14.96
CA GLU A 563 4.38 -1.23 -16.34
C GLU A 563 3.21 -2.20 -16.52
N ALA A 564 3.14 -3.25 -15.70
CA ALA A 564 2.06 -4.23 -15.79
C ALA A 564 0.68 -3.59 -15.53
N SER A 565 0.63 -2.59 -14.65
CA SER A 565 -0.59 -1.82 -14.40
C SER A 565 -1.00 -0.97 -15.60
N ALA A 566 -0.08 -0.20 -16.18
CA ALA A 566 -0.35 0.63 -17.36
C ALA A 566 -0.70 -0.20 -18.60
N LEU A 567 0.08 -1.24 -18.92
CA LEU A 567 -0.10 -2.05 -20.13
C LEU A 567 -1.27 -3.03 -20.05
N SER A 568 -1.76 -3.33 -18.85
CA SER A 568 -3.01 -4.08 -18.67
C SER A 568 -4.25 -3.19 -18.67
N TYR A 569 -4.08 -1.87 -18.52
CA TYR A 569 -5.19 -0.95 -18.42
C TYR A 569 -5.83 -0.72 -19.78
N THR A 570 -7.15 -0.80 -19.82
CA THR A 570 -7.93 -0.55 -21.03
C THR A 570 -8.78 0.71 -20.82
N PRO A 571 -8.58 1.79 -21.61
CA PRO A 571 -9.39 3.00 -21.51
C PRO A 571 -10.88 2.73 -21.71
N SER A 572 -11.73 3.58 -21.13
CA SER A 572 -13.19 3.51 -21.26
C SER A 572 -13.72 3.94 -22.64
N SER A 573 -12.90 4.63 -23.45
CA SER A 573 -13.26 5.05 -24.80
C SER A 573 -12.59 4.14 -25.83
N TRP A 574 -13.40 3.43 -26.61
CA TRP A 574 -12.94 2.54 -27.69
C TRP A 574 -13.23 3.14 -29.08
N PRO A 575 -12.21 3.48 -29.88
CA PRO A 575 -12.41 3.97 -31.23
C PRO A 575 -12.35 2.85 -32.28
N SER A 576 -13.40 2.79 -33.10
CA SER A 576 -13.58 2.06 -34.37
C SER A 576 -14.15 0.63 -34.31
N PRO A 577 -15.14 0.33 -35.18
CA PRO A 577 -15.68 -1.02 -35.34
C PRO A 577 -14.69 -1.93 -36.06
N VAL A 578 -14.75 -3.24 -35.76
CA VAL A 578 -13.94 -4.25 -36.45
C VAL A 578 -14.62 -4.64 -37.76
N MET A 579 -14.10 -4.13 -38.88
CA MET A 579 -14.71 -4.32 -40.20
C MET A 579 -13.98 -5.36 -41.05
N ASN A 580 -12.77 -5.76 -40.68
CA ASN A 580 -11.94 -6.70 -41.43
C ASN A 580 -10.98 -7.51 -40.54
N ALA A 581 -10.40 -8.56 -41.12
CA ALA A 581 -9.48 -9.47 -40.44
C ALA A 581 -8.27 -8.77 -39.82
N THR A 582 -7.71 -7.74 -40.47
CA THR A 582 -6.53 -7.03 -39.96
C THR A 582 -6.85 -6.31 -38.66
N GLN A 583 -7.98 -5.60 -38.61
CA GLN A 583 -8.44 -4.92 -37.40
C GLN A 583 -8.76 -5.91 -36.27
N ALA A 584 -9.37 -7.04 -36.60
CA ALA A 584 -9.68 -8.10 -35.64
C ALA A 584 -8.41 -8.75 -35.06
N LEU A 585 -7.39 -9.00 -35.89
CA LEU A 585 -6.11 -9.55 -35.44
C LEU A 585 -5.34 -8.55 -34.57
N GLN A 586 -5.33 -7.28 -34.93
CA GLN A 586 -4.72 -6.22 -34.10
C GLN A 586 -5.39 -6.14 -32.72
N MET A 587 -6.72 -6.26 -32.67
CA MET A 587 -7.46 -6.31 -31.42
C MET A 587 -7.12 -7.56 -30.61
N LEU A 588 -7.04 -8.74 -31.23
CA LEU A 588 -6.63 -9.98 -30.58
C LEU A 588 -5.22 -9.87 -29.98
N ASP A 589 -4.26 -9.32 -30.72
CA ASP A 589 -2.88 -9.14 -30.26
C ASP A 589 -2.81 -8.16 -29.08
N ARG A 590 -3.57 -7.06 -29.13
CA ARG A 590 -3.67 -6.12 -28.00
C ARG A 590 -4.27 -6.79 -26.75
N ILE A 591 -5.38 -7.52 -26.89
CA ILE A 591 -6.02 -8.26 -25.77
C ILE A 591 -5.04 -9.28 -25.18
N ALA A 592 -4.31 -9.99 -26.04
CA ALA A 592 -3.31 -10.98 -25.63
C ALA A 592 -2.21 -10.33 -24.79
N GLN A 593 -1.64 -9.23 -25.27
CA GLN A 593 -0.60 -8.49 -24.55
C GLN A 593 -1.11 -7.95 -23.20
N ALA A 594 -2.27 -7.28 -23.20
CA ALA A 594 -2.86 -6.73 -21.99
C ALA A 594 -3.18 -7.82 -20.95
N GLY A 595 -3.60 -9.02 -21.40
CA GLY A 595 -3.84 -10.18 -20.54
C GLY A 595 -2.58 -10.70 -19.84
N THR A 596 -1.45 -10.75 -20.56
CA THR A 596 -0.16 -11.10 -19.96
C THR A 596 0.24 -10.12 -18.86
N TYR A 597 0.09 -8.81 -19.10
CA TYR A 597 0.40 -7.79 -18.10
C TYR A 597 -0.58 -7.80 -16.93
N TYR A 598 -1.86 -8.11 -17.17
CA TYR A 598 -2.85 -8.28 -16.11
C TYR A 598 -2.44 -9.37 -15.14
N GLU A 599 -2.05 -10.56 -15.63
CA GLU A 599 -1.53 -11.65 -14.80
C GLU A 599 -0.25 -11.24 -14.06
N LYS A 600 0.70 -10.66 -14.79
CA LYS A 600 1.99 -10.20 -14.23
C LYS A 600 1.78 -9.26 -13.06
N ARG A 601 0.83 -8.32 -13.16
CA ARG A 601 0.54 -7.35 -12.08
C ARG A 601 0.16 -8.04 -10.77
N PHE A 602 -0.72 -9.04 -10.81
CA PHE A 602 -1.15 -9.76 -9.61
C PHE A 602 -0.05 -10.68 -9.08
N GLN A 603 0.67 -11.34 -9.97
CA GLN A 603 1.82 -12.16 -9.62
C GLN A 603 2.87 -11.33 -8.86
N LEU A 604 3.22 -10.13 -9.37
CA LEU A 604 4.19 -9.24 -8.73
C LEU A 604 3.75 -8.83 -7.32
N ILE A 605 2.46 -8.54 -7.09
CA ILE A 605 1.97 -8.23 -5.74
C ILE A 605 2.20 -9.39 -4.78
N GLU A 606 1.90 -10.63 -5.19
CA GLU A 606 2.12 -11.80 -4.34
C GLU A 606 3.62 -12.08 -4.10
N GLU A 607 4.45 -11.89 -5.13
CA GLU A 607 5.90 -12.00 -5.00
C GLU A 607 6.47 -10.93 -4.06
N PHE A 608 5.97 -9.70 -4.14
CA PHE A 608 6.45 -8.57 -3.34
C PHE A 608 6.13 -8.73 -1.85
N LYS A 609 5.06 -9.42 -1.48
CA LYS A 609 4.77 -9.77 -0.07
C LYS A 609 5.90 -10.57 0.59
N LEU A 610 6.71 -11.28 -0.21
CA LEU A 610 7.84 -12.07 0.28
C LEU A 610 9.08 -11.21 0.58
N SER A 611 9.13 -9.99 0.04
CA SER A 611 10.23 -9.04 0.21
C SER A 611 9.83 -7.93 1.18
N LYS A 612 10.28 -7.99 2.43
CA LYS A 612 9.59 -7.30 3.53
C LYS A 612 9.74 -5.77 3.58
N ALA A 613 10.74 -5.18 2.94
CA ALA A 613 11.11 -3.78 3.20
C ALA A 613 10.87 -2.80 2.04
N ILE A 614 11.36 -3.12 0.83
CA ILE A 614 11.35 -2.19 -0.34
C ILE A 614 10.19 -2.49 -1.30
N LEU A 615 10.02 -3.76 -1.70
CA LEU A 615 9.03 -4.12 -2.73
C LEU A 615 7.61 -4.27 -2.19
N ASN A 616 7.45 -4.63 -0.91
CA ASN A 616 6.15 -4.93 -0.32
C ASN A 616 5.23 -3.72 -0.28
N GLN A 617 4.12 -3.80 -1.03
CA GLN A 617 3.03 -2.84 -0.99
C GLN A 617 2.03 -3.22 0.10
N SER A 618 2.01 -2.44 1.18
CA SER A 618 1.17 -2.71 2.36
C SER A 618 -0.34 -2.48 2.14
N LEU A 619 -0.70 -1.67 1.15
CA LEU A 619 -2.07 -1.39 0.73
C LEU A 619 -2.28 -1.81 -0.73
N THR A 620 -2.63 -3.07 -0.96
CA THR A 620 -2.76 -3.58 -2.32
C THR A 620 -3.99 -2.98 -3.01
N PRO A 621 -3.95 -2.69 -4.33
CA PRO A 621 -5.13 -2.22 -5.09
C PRO A 621 -6.37 -3.10 -4.90
N GLN A 622 -6.18 -4.41 -4.74
CA GLN A 622 -7.20 -5.41 -4.49
C GLN A 622 -8.05 -5.09 -3.26
N SER A 623 -7.42 -4.55 -2.20
CA SER A 623 -8.12 -4.16 -0.97
C SER A 623 -9.11 -2.99 -1.18
N PHE A 624 -8.93 -2.23 -2.26
CA PHE A 624 -9.79 -1.11 -2.66
C PHE A 624 -10.68 -1.42 -3.87
N ASN A 625 -10.81 -2.70 -4.24
CA ASN A 625 -11.58 -3.14 -5.39
C ASN A 625 -11.10 -2.51 -6.73
N LEU A 626 -9.82 -2.17 -6.84
CA LEU A 626 -9.19 -1.68 -8.08
C LEU A 626 -8.94 -2.84 -9.06
N TYR A 627 -10.02 -3.32 -9.65
CA TYR A 627 -10.00 -4.33 -10.71
C TYR A 627 -10.47 -3.72 -12.02
N TRP A 628 -9.73 -3.98 -13.09
CA TRP A 628 -10.16 -3.69 -14.45
C TRP A 628 -9.91 -4.90 -15.34
N PRO A 629 -10.84 -5.20 -16.27
CA PRO A 629 -10.55 -6.18 -17.30
C PRO A 629 -9.44 -5.67 -18.22
N TYR A 630 -8.63 -6.57 -18.77
CA TYR A 630 -7.62 -6.25 -19.78
C TYR A 630 -8.19 -6.18 -21.20
N TRP A 631 -9.51 -6.29 -21.33
CA TRP A 631 -10.27 -6.04 -22.55
C TRP A 631 -11.38 -5.04 -22.25
N HIS A 632 -11.72 -4.25 -23.26
CA HIS A 632 -12.90 -3.41 -23.24
C HIS A 632 -14.13 -4.26 -23.59
N PHE A 633 -15.27 -3.93 -22.99
CA PHE A 633 -16.52 -4.62 -23.27
C PHE A 633 -16.88 -4.63 -24.77
N ALA A 634 -16.71 -3.48 -25.44
CA ALA A 634 -17.00 -3.35 -26.87
C ALA A 634 -16.08 -4.22 -27.74
N GLU A 635 -14.80 -4.41 -27.36
CA GLU A 635 -13.86 -5.23 -28.14
C GLU A 635 -14.33 -6.69 -28.21
N TYR A 636 -14.80 -7.24 -27.09
CA TYR A 636 -15.30 -8.60 -27.06
C TYR A 636 -16.43 -8.79 -28.08
N TRP A 637 -17.37 -7.84 -28.15
CA TRP A 637 -18.54 -7.96 -29.02
C TRP A 637 -18.26 -7.68 -30.49
N GLU A 638 -17.47 -6.65 -30.78
CA GLU A 638 -17.02 -6.38 -32.14
C GLU A 638 -16.26 -7.58 -32.71
N LEU A 639 -15.41 -8.22 -31.89
CA LEU A 639 -14.71 -9.42 -32.29
C LEU A 639 -15.65 -10.61 -32.45
N MET A 640 -16.63 -10.80 -31.56
CA MET A 640 -17.67 -11.84 -31.69
C MET A 640 -18.52 -11.67 -32.94
N ASP A 641 -18.95 -10.45 -33.25
CA ASP A 641 -19.77 -10.16 -34.43
C ASP A 641 -18.96 -10.35 -35.71
N TYR A 642 -17.71 -9.91 -35.72
CA TYR A 642 -16.79 -10.20 -36.81
C TYR A 642 -16.59 -11.73 -36.97
N LEU A 643 -16.31 -12.47 -35.90
CA LEU A 643 -16.13 -13.93 -35.91
C LEU A 643 -17.39 -14.65 -36.43
N ARG A 644 -18.60 -14.20 -36.10
CA ARG A 644 -19.83 -14.79 -36.65
C ARG A 644 -19.95 -14.62 -38.17
N SER A 645 -19.34 -13.58 -38.72
CA SER A 645 -19.34 -13.29 -40.16
C SER A 645 -18.16 -13.92 -40.92
N GLU A 646 -17.07 -14.23 -40.21
CA GLU A 646 -15.87 -14.85 -40.78
C GLU A 646 -16.09 -16.36 -41.00
N ALA A 647 -15.47 -16.92 -42.04
CA ALA A 647 -15.43 -18.37 -42.21
C ALA A 647 -14.75 -19.04 -40.99
N PRO A 648 -15.20 -20.24 -40.54
CA PRO A 648 -14.64 -20.91 -39.36
C PRO A 648 -13.13 -21.25 -39.42
N ASN A 649 -12.54 -21.23 -40.62
CA ASN A 649 -11.12 -21.42 -40.89
C ASN A 649 -10.42 -20.11 -41.29
N GLY A 650 -11.06 -18.96 -41.08
CA GLY A 650 -10.50 -17.65 -41.33
C GLY A 650 -9.33 -17.34 -40.41
N PRO A 651 -8.55 -16.28 -40.71
CA PRO A 651 -7.37 -15.92 -39.95
C PRO A 651 -7.68 -15.59 -38.48
N VAL A 652 -8.81 -14.95 -38.17
CA VAL A 652 -9.15 -14.55 -36.79
C VAL A 652 -9.59 -15.77 -35.98
N HIS A 653 -10.43 -16.64 -36.54
CA HIS A 653 -10.72 -17.95 -35.92
C HIS A 653 -9.45 -18.77 -35.69
N THR A 654 -8.52 -18.78 -36.65
CA THR A 654 -7.27 -19.55 -36.53
C THR A 654 -6.43 -19.04 -35.37
N GLN A 655 -6.25 -17.72 -35.25
CA GLN A 655 -5.53 -17.10 -34.16
C GLN A 655 -6.21 -17.36 -32.81
N LEU A 656 -7.52 -17.18 -32.72
CA LEU A 656 -8.27 -17.44 -31.49
C LEU A 656 -8.21 -18.92 -31.06
N ASN A 657 -8.29 -19.85 -32.00
CA ASN A 657 -8.10 -21.29 -31.73
C ASN A 657 -6.68 -21.59 -31.26
N SER A 658 -5.66 -20.90 -31.77
CA SER A 658 -4.27 -21.06 -31.29
C SER A 658 -4.13 -20.68 -29.82
N TYR A 659 -4.78 -19.58 -29.39
CA TYR A 659 -4.81 -19.19 -27.99
C TYR A 659 -5.57 -20.21 -27.13
N ALA A 660 -6.73 -20.68 -27.60
CA ALA A 660 -7.55 -21.65 -26.88
C ALA A 660 -6.87 -23.03 -26.70
N THR A 661 -6.01 -23.40 -27.65
CA THR A 661 -5.28 -24.67 -27.67
C THR A 661 -3.86 -24.57 -27.11
N ALA A 662 -3.42 -23.38 -26.67
CA ALA A 662 -2.10 -23.18 -26.09
C ALA A 662 -1.83 -24.19 -24.95
N PRO A 663 -0.63 -24.79 -24.88
CA PRO A 663 -0.33 -25.85 -23.92
C PRO A 663 -0.37 -25.35 -22.47
N ALA A 664 0.20 -24.16 -22.22
CA ALA A 664 0.11 -23.49 -20.93
C ALA A 664 -1.31 -22.96 -20.68
N ARG A 665 -1.81 -23.10 -19.45
CA ARG A 665 -3.05 -22.45 -19.04
C ARG A 665 -2.75 -20.99 -18.69
N THR A 666 -3.42 -20.07 -19.38
CA THR A 666 -3.38 -18.62 -19.12
C THR A 666 -4.81 -18.06 -19.16
N THR A 667 -5.03 -16.90 -18.56
CA THR A 667 -6.28 -16.12 -18.66
C THR A 667 -6.63 -15.86 -20.12
N LEU A 668 -5.66 -15.59 -20.99
CA LEU A 668 -5.86 -15.44 -22.43
C LEU A 668 -6.38 -16.73 -23.09
N ARG A 669 -5.82 -17.89 -22.75
CA ARG A 669 -6.31 -19.19 -23.25
C ARG A 669 -7.73 -19.45 -22.78
N ASP A 670 -8.00 -19.22 -21.50
CA ASP A 670 -9.31 -19.44 -20.91
C ASP A 670 -10.33 -18.47 -21.54
N TRP A 671 -9.95 -17.21 -21.79
CA TRP A 671 -10.74 -16.21 -22.50
C TRP A 671 -11.04 -16.64 -23.95
N ALA A 672 -10.04 -17.12 -24.69
CA ALA A 672 -10.21 -17.56 -26.07
C ALA A 672 -11.15 -18.76 -26.18
N LYS A 673 -11.04 -19.73 -25.26
CA LYS A 673 -11.98 -20.86 -25.15
C LYS A 673 -13.40 -20.39 -24.88
N VAL A 674 -13.57 -19.42 -23.97
CA VAL A 674 -14.87 -18.83 -23.64
C VAL A 674 -15.49 -18.17 -24.88
N MET A 675 -14.73 -17.38 -25.64
CA MET A 675 -15.22 -16.76 -26.89
C MET A 675 -15.66 -17.80 -27.92
N LEU A 676 -14.80 -18.78 -28.22
CA LEU A 676 -15.13 -19.85 -29.18
C LEU A 676 -16.38 -20.62 -28.77
N LYS A 677 -16.55 -20.82 -27.46
CA LYS A 677 -17.72 -21.50 -26.91
C LYS A 677 -18.99 -20.64 -26.98
N ALA A 678 -18.87 -19.34 -26.74
CA ALA A 678 -19.96 -18.35 -26.86
C ALA A 678 -20.40 -18.12 -28.31
N LEU A 679 -19.57 -18.43 -29.32
CA LEU A 679 -19.99 -18.39 -30.73
C LEU A 679 -21.12 -19.40 -31.03
N ASN A 680 -21.20 -20.47 -30.23
CA ASN A 680 -22.24 -21.50 -30.33
C ASN A 680 -23.24 -21.38 -29.16
N ASP A 681 -23.95 -20.24 -29.16
CA ASP A 681 -24.73 -19.66 -28.06
C ASP A 681 -25.64 -20.67 -27.32
N ASP A 682 -26.32 -21.56 -28.04
CA ASP A 682 -27.32 -22.46 -27.45
C ASP A 682 -26.74 -23.79 -26.92
N ALA A 683 -25.60 -24.27 -27.45
CA ALA A 683 -25.03 -25.56 -27.04
C ALA A 683 -24.22 -25.49 -25.73
N SER A 684 -23.95 -24.28 -25.25
CA SER A 684 -22.86 -24.00 -24.31
C SER A 684 -23.27 -23.30 -23.02
N ASN A 685 -24.52 -22.82 -22.96
CA ASN A 685 -25.07 -22.06 -21.84
C ASN A 685 -25.27 -22.95 -20.60
N GLN A 686 -24.93 -22.41 -19.42
CA GLN A 686 -25.06 -23.08 -18.11
C GLN A 686 -26.37 -22.74 -17.41
N THR A 687 -26.99 -21.61 -17.72
CA THR A 687 -28.30 -21.24 -17.17
C THR A 687 -29.42 -21.96 -17.92
N ALA A 688 -30.43 -22.43 -17.21
CA ALA A 688 -31.63 -23.00 -17.81
C ALA A 688 -32.66 -21.89 -18.04
N ASN A 689 -33.38 -21.96 -19.17
CA ASN A 689 -34.43 -21.00 -19.52
C ASN A 689 -33.95 -19.53 -19.49
N PRO A 690 -32.86 -19.17 -20.20
CA PRO A 690 -32.22 -17.86 -20.08
C PRO A 690 -33.10 -16.69 -20.53
N SER A 691 -34.04 -16.91 -21.46
CA SER A 691 -35.00 -15.91 -21.95
C SER A 691 -36.38 -16.02 -21.29
N PHE A 692 -36.50 -16.77 -20.18
CA PHE A 692 -37.72 -16.85 -19.36
C PHE A 692 -39.00 -17.40 -20.01
N GLU A 693 -38.95 -17.84 -21.28
CA GLU A 693 -40.12 -18.30 -22.04
C GLU A 693 -40.77 -19.57 -21.45
N ALA A 694 -40.04 -20.41 -20.72
CA ALA A 694 -40.63 -21.57 -20.05
C ALA A 694 -41.40 -21.15 -18.79
N ASN A 695 -42.73 -21.17 -18.86
CA ASN A 695 -43.64 -20.77 -17.78
C ASN A 695 -44.67 -21.88 -17.48
N VAL A 696 -44.89 -22.17 -16.19
CA VAL A 696 -45.97 -23.06 -15.71
C VAL A 696 -46.81 -22.33 -14.66
N GLY A 697 -48.08 -22.07 -14.98
CA GLY A 697 -49.03 -21.50 -14.03
C GLY A 697 -48.77 -20.04 -13.62
N GLY A 698 -48.06 -19.26 -14.44
CA GLY A 698 -47.69 -17.87 -14.16
C GLY A 698 -46.31 -17.69 -13.53
N SER A 699 -45.62 -18.79 -13.20
CA SER A 699 -44.26 -18.81 -12.67
C SER A 699 -43.28 -19.26 -13.74
N VAL A 700 -42.25 -18.45 -13.98
CA VAL A 700 -41.13 -18.79 -14.87
C VAL A 700 -40.30 -19.90 -14.21
N VAL A 701 -40.10 -20.98 -14.96
CA VAL A 701 -39.46 -22.20 -14.45
C VAL A 701 -37.96 -21.93 -14.19
N GLY A 702 -37.51 -22.30 -12.99
CA GLY A 702 -36.10 -22.31 -12.63
C GLY A 702 -35.49 -20.97 -12.19
N TRP A 703 -36.29 -19.90 -12.08
CA TRP A 703 -35.82 -18.57 -11.70
C TRP A 703 -36.56 -18.03 -10.48
N THR A 704 -35.84 -17.37 -9.58
CA THR A 704 -36.38 -16.75 -8.36
C THR A 704 -36.25 -15.23 -8.44
N LEU A 705 -37.31 -14.48 -8.17
CA LEU A 705 -37.24 -13.02 -8.10
C LEU A 705 -36.84 -12.57 -6.68
N GLU A 706 -35.92 -11.61 -6.57
CA GLU A 706 -35.50 -11.04 -5.29
C GLU A 706 -35.75 -9.52 -5.26
N ARG A 707 -36.06 -8.99 -4.08
CA ARG A 707 -36.08 -7.54 -3.83
C ARG A 707 -35.32 -7.26 -2.55
N LYS A 708 -34.28 -6.44 -2.64
CA LYS A 708 -33.43 -6.08 -1.48
C LYS A 708 -33.83 -4.75 -0.84
N GLY A 709 -34.44 -3.83 -1.60
CA GLY A 709 -34.77 -2.48 -1.18
C GLY A 709 -36.16 -2.28 -0.56
N THR A 710 -36.40 -1.07 -0.06
CA THR A 710 -37.62 -0.67 0.66
C THR A 710 -38.73 -0.14 -0.25
N ARG A 711 -38.46 0.13 -1.53
CA ARG A 711 -39.46 0.59 -2.52
C ARG A 711 -39.36 -0.16 -3.86
N GLY A 712 -40.39 0.01 -4.71
CA GLY A 712 -40.45 -0.57 -6.06
C GLY A 712 -40.93 -2.02 -6.18
N THR A 713 -41.01 -2.54 -7.40
CA THR A 713 -41.46 -3.92 -7.72
C THR A 713 -40.54 -4.61 -8.71
N VAL A 714 -40.37 -5.92 -8.55
CA VAL A 714 -39.65 -6.81 -9.47
C VAL A 714 -40.62 -7.93 -9.88
N GLN A 715 -40.87 -8.10 -11.18
CA GLN A 715 -41.81 -9.10 -11.70
C GLN A 715 -41.41 -9.59 -13.09
N PHE A 716 -41.88 -10.77 -13.49
CA PHE A 716 -41.84 -11.15 -14.91
C PHE A 716 -42.89 -10.35 -15.69
N ALA A 717 -42.50 -9.81 -16.84
CA ALA A 717 -43.38 -9.08 -17.75
C ALA A 717 -43.57 -9.90 -19.03
N THR A 718 -44.83 -10.21 -19.37
CA THR A 718 -45.17 -10.93 -20.60
C THR A 718 -45.64 -9.94 -21.66
N ASN A 719 -44.72 -9.44 -22.47
CA ASN A 719 -44.97 -8.56 -23.60
C ASN A 719 -43.78 -8.60 -24.59
N PRO A 720 -43.99 -8.99 -25.86
CA PRO A 720 -42.92 -9.03 -26.87
C PRO A 720 -42.20 -7.70 -27.11
N SER A 721 -42.86 -6.56 -26.88
CA SER A 721 -42.22 -5.23 -27.01
C SER A 721 -41.28 -4.88 -25.86
N THR A 722 -41.33 -5.66 -24.77
CA THR A 722 -40.47 -5.49 -23.59
C THR A 722 -39.63 -6.74 -23.32
N ALA A 723 -39.50 -7.64 -24.30
CA ALA A 723 -38.61 -8.79 -24.28
C ALA A 723 -37.56 -8.65 -25.40
N LYS A 724 -36.37 -9.20 -25.20
CA LYS A 724 -35.28 -9.18 -26.19
C LYS A 724 -35.52 -10.21 -27.29
N ASP A 725 -36.07 -11.35 -26.89
CA ASP A 725 -36.53 -12.47 -27.70
C ASP A 725 -37.79 -13.06 -27.06
N GLY A 726 -38.68 -13.64 -27.89
CA GLY A 726 -39.93 -14.20 -27.38
C GLY A 726 -40.89 -13.15 -26.82
N SER A 727 -41.34 -13.34 -25.59
CA SER A 727 -42.43 -12.60 -24.98
C SER A 727 -42.29 -12.33 -23.49
N VAL A 728 -41.28 -12.89 -22.80
CA VAL A 728 -41.14 -12.80 -21.34
C VAL A 728 -39.81 -12.14 -20.99
N SER A 729 -39.86 -11.14 -20.12
CA SER A 729 -38.67 -10.51 -19.53
C SER A 729 -38.86 -10.26 -18.05
N VAL A 730 -37.85 -9.72 -17.37
CA VAL A 730 -37.96 -9.24 -15.99
C VAL A 730 -38.12 -7.73 -16.01
N SER A 731 -39.12 -7.21 -15.32
CA SER A 731 -39.36 -5.77 -15.13
C SER A 731 -39.03 -5.37 -13.71
N VAL A 732 -38.20 -4.33 -13.57
CA VAL A 732 -37.91 -3.65 -12.31
C VAL A 732 -38.44 -2.23 -12.39
N TYR A 733 -39.32 -1.85 -11.48
CA TYR A 733 -40.03 -0.57 -11.49
C TYR A 733 -39.85 0.19 -10.17
N GLY A 734 -39.34 1.42 -10.24
CA GLY A 734 -39.20 2.35 -9.10
C GLY A 734 -38.46 1.80 -7.87
N ALA A 735 -37.48 0.91 -8.08
CA ALA A 735 -36.78 0.23 -7.01
C ALA A 735 -35.53 1.00 -6.54
N ASP A 736 -35.44 1.27 -5.24
CA ASP A 736 -34.24 1.81 -4.59
C ASP A 736 -33.07 0.81 -4.66
N GLN A 737 -33.38 -0.48 -4.51
CA GLN A 737 -32.48 -1.59 -4.80
C GLN A 737 -33.28 -2.86 -5.18
N GLY A 738 -33.41 -3.13 -6.48
CA GLY A 738 -34.04 -4.34 -7.02
C GLY A 738 -33.01 -5.42 -7.34
N GLY A 739 -33.32 -6.70 -7.05
CA GLY A 739 -32.47 -7.86 -7.35
C GLY A 739 -33.16 -8.81 -8.34
N ALA A 740 -33.07 -8.50 -9.63
CA ALA A 740 -33.63 -9.32 -10.69
C ALA A 740 -33.07 -10.74 -10.67
N VAL A 741 -34.00 -11.68 -10.90
CA VAL A 741 -33.87 -13.12 -11.15
C VAL A 741 -32.55 -13.81 -10.77
N SER A 742 -32.64 -14.79 -9.88
CA SER A 742 -31.54 -15.66 -9.51
C SER A 742 -31.82 -17.12 -9.88
N GLN A 743 -30.79 -17.80 -10.38
CA GLN A 743 -30.78 -19.25 -10.62
C GLN A 743 -29.40 -19.80 -10.24
N PRO A 744 -29.32 -20.86 -9.43
CA PRO A 744 -28.06 -21.57 -9.22
C PRO A 744 -27.73 -22.46 -10.43
N PHE A 745 -26.47 -22.47 -10.84
CA PHE A 745 -25.94 -23.38 -11.85
C PHE A 745 -24.58 -23.95 -11.40
N ALA A 746 -24.22 -25.11 -11.94
CA ALA A 746 -22.94 -25.73 -11.65
C ALA A 746 -21.80 -24.91 -12.25
N VAL A 747 -20.69 -24.77 -11.52
CA VAL A 747 -19.48 -24.12 -12.01
C VAL A 747 -18.27 -24.99 -11.72
N LYS A 748 -17.26 -24.88 -12.57
CA LYS A 748 -15.97 -25.53 -12.45
C LYS A 748 -14.89 -24.48 -12.17
N PRO A 749 -13.70 -24.87 -11.68
CA PRO A 749 -12.59 -23.93 -11.56
C PRO A 749 -12.18 -23.35 -12.92
N GLY A 750 -11.95 -22.04 -13.00
CA GLY A 750 -11.58 -21.28 -14.20
C GLY A 750 -12.59 -20.22 -14.63
N LEU A 751 -12.37 -19.61 -15.80
CA LEU A 751 -13.17 -18.46 -16.23
C LEU A 751 -14.62 -18.84 -16.58
N LEU A 752 -15.55 -18.01 -16.11
CA LEU A 752 -16.97 -18.04 -16.42
C LEU A 752 -17.34 -16.71 -17.08
N ALA A 753 -17.87 -16.71 -18.30
CA ALA A 753 -18.52 -15.53 -18.87
C ALA A 753 -20.00 -15.52 -18.52
N THR A 754 -20.57 -14.35 -18.30
CA THR A 754 -22.01 -14.14 -18.12
C THR A 754 -22.49 -13.03 -19.01
N ARG A 755 -23.74 -13.13 -19.46
CA ARG A 755 -24.41 -12.20 -20.36
C ARG A 755 -25.83 -11.96 -19.91
N VAL A 756 -26.26 -10.71 -19.93
CA VAL A 756 -27.63 -10.27 -19.63
C VAL A 756 -27.97 -9.14 -20.57
N TYR A 757 -29.14 -9.13 -21.19
CA TYR A 757 -29.61 -7.95 -21.91
C TYR A 757 -30.47 -7.10 -20.99
N PHE A 758 -30.36 -5.78 -21.10
CA PHE A 758 -31.22 -4.85 -20.41
C PHE A 758 -31.74 -3.77 -21.36
N HIS A 759 -32.92 -3.22 -21.05
CA HIS A 759 -33.59 -2.20 -21.86
C HIS A 759 -34.32 -1.21 -20.96
N THR A 760 -34.28 0.06 -21.34
CA THR A 760 -35.13 1.10 -20.76
C THR A 760 -36.02 1.73 -21.84
N PRO A 761 -37.25 2.18 -21.52
CA PRO A 761 -38.11 2.82 -22.51
C PRO A 761 -37.45 4.03 -23.22
N ALA A 762 -37.83 4.32 -24.47
CA ALA A 762 -37.22 5.41 -25.26
C ALA A 762 -37.29 6.82 -24.62
N GLY A 763 -38.20 7.04 -23.66
CA GLY A 763 -38.32 8.27 -22.87
C GLY A 763 -37.63 8.23 -21.50
N PHE A 764 -36.73 7.26 -21.27
CA PHE A 764 -36.04 7.12 -19.98
C PHE A 764 -35.18 8.36 -19.67
N PRO A 765 -35.25 8.95 -18.46
CA PRO A 765 -34.55 10.21 -18.19
C PRO A 765 -33.03 10.08 -18.33
N SER A 766 -32.42 10.96 -19.13
CA SER A 766 -30.96 11.03 -19.26
C SER A 766 -30.26 11.46 -17.96
N THR A 767 -31.01 12.08 -17.05
CA THR A 767 -30.56 12.51 -15.72
C THR A 767 -30.80 11.47 -14.63
N SER A 768 -31.33 10.28 -14.97
CA SER A 768 -31.58 9.22 -13.98
C SER A 768 -30.27 8.75 -13.35
N GLU A 769 -30.29 8.55 -12.03
CA GLU A 769 -29.18 7.96 -11.28
C GLU A 769 -29.18 6.43 -11.31
N ALA A 770 -30.11 5.79 -12.04
CA ALA A 770 -30.27 4.35 -11.97
C ALA A 770 -29.02 3.61 -12.50
N ARG A 771 -28.60 2.61 -11.73
CA ARG A 771 -27.38 1.83 -11.91
C ARG A 771 -27.71 0.35 -12.02
N ILE A 772 -27.04 -0.38 -12.89
CA ILE A 772 -27.18 -1.82 -13.10
C ILE A 772 -25.87 -2.51 -12.75
N ARG A 773 -25.91 -3.61 -12.00
CA ARG A 773 -24.73 -4.44 -11.71
C ARG A 773 -25.08 -5.91 -11.64
N MET A 774 -24.13 -6.80 -11.95
CA MET A 774 -24.26 -8.23 -11.67
C MET A 774 -23.59 -8.57 -10.34
N ASN A 775 -24.06 -9.64 -9.71
CA ASN A 775 -23.41 -10.26 -8.57
C ASN A 775 -23.29 -11.76 -8.81
N LEU A 776 -22.08 -12.28 -8.63
CA LEU A 776 -21.83 -13.71 -8.64
C LEU A 776 -21.58 -14.19 -7.21
N THR A 777 -22.50 -15.00 -6.70
CA THR A 777 -22.38 -15.70 -5.42
C THR A 777 -21.85 -17.11 -5.66
N LEU A 778 -20.66 -17.43 -5.15
CA LEU A 778 -20.08 -18.78 -5.20
C LEU A 778 -20.53 -19.61 -3.99
N LEU A 779 -20.82 -20.88 -4.23
CA LEU A 779 -21.35 -21.82 -3.25
C LEU A 779 -20.52 -23.11 -3.23
N ASP A 780 -20.53 -23.78 -2.08
CA ASP A 780 -20.06 -25.17 -1.97
C ASP A 780 -21.11 -26.16 -2.50
N ALA A 781 -20.77 -27.45 -2.48
CA ALA A 781 -21.65 -28.53 -2.93
C ALA A 781 -22.99 -28.57 -2.16
N ASN A 782 -23.00 -28.14 -0.89
CA ASN A 782 -24.17 -28.09 -0.02
C ASN A 782 -25.02 -26.82 -0.24
N GLY A 783 -24.57 -25.87 -1.07
CA GLY A 783 -25.24 -24.60 -1.30
C GLY A 783 -24.93 -23.52 -0.26
N ALA A 784 -23.92 -23.72 0.60
CA ALA A 784 -23.47 -22.69 1.52
C ALA A 784 -22.69 -21.61 0.77
N THR A 785 -22.97 -20.33 1.06
CA THR A 785 -22.26 -19.21 0.43
C THR A 785 -20.81 -19.15 0.88
N LEU A 786 -19.90 -19.18 -0.10
CA LEU A 786 -18.47 -19.06 0.11
C LEU A 786 -18.01 -17.60 -0.03
N VAL A 787 -18.39 -16.96 -1.13
CA VAL A 787 -18.06 -15.56 -1.44
C VAL A 787 -19.08 -14.98 -2.40
N SER A 788 -19.32 -13.67 -2.34
CA SER A 788 -20.11 -12.92 -3.33
C SER A 788 -19.26 -11.81 -3.91
N ARG A 789 -19.30 -11.61 -5.22
CA ARG A 789 -18.55 -10.57 -5.93
C ARG A 789 -19.48 -9.78 -6.83
N ASP A 790 -19.38 -8.45 -6.80
CA ASP A 790 -20.09 -7.57 -7.72
C ASP A 790 -19.22 -7.28 -8.95
N SER A 791 -19.87 -7.11 -10.10
CA SER A 791 -19.25 -6.60 -11.33
C SER A 791 -19.21 -5.07 -11.34
N ALA A 792 -18.54 -4.49 -12.34
CA ALA A 792 -18.57 -3.05 -12.59
C ALA A 792 -20.00 -2.56 -12.90
N VAL A 793 -20.34 -1.35 -12.46
CA VAL A 793 -21.68 -0.77 -12.56
C VAL A 793 -21.91 -0.10 -13.93
N VAL A 794 -23.12 -0.21 -14.48
CA VAL A 794 -23.54 0.41 -15.76
C VAL A 794 -24.72 1.36 -15.55
N ASP A 795 -24.75 2.48 -16.26
CA ASP A 795 -25.88 3.43 -16.23
C ASP A 795 -27.08 2.90 -17.02
N ALA A 796 -28.27 2.86 -16.41
CA ALA A 796 -29.48 2.37 -17.09
C ALA A 796 -29.93 3.28 -18.25
N SER A 797 -29.58 4.57 -18.20
CA SER A 797 -29.87 5.56 -19.25
C SER A 797 -29.16 5.25 -20.58
N SER A 798 -28.10 4.43 -20.56
CA SER A 798 -27.40 3.98 -21.77
C SER A 798 -28.26 3.07 -22.68
N ALA A 799 -29.34 2.48 -22.16
CA ALA A 799 -30.23 1.57 -22.89
C ALA A 799 -31.57 2.19 -23.28
N ALA A 800 -31.66 3.53 -23.35
CA ALA A 800 -32.91 4.21 -23.69
C ALA A 800 -33.39 3.82 -25.11
N GLY A 801 -34.51 3.10 -25.17
CA GLY A 801 -35.18 2.70 -26.41
C GLY A 801 -34.52 1.54 -27.16
N THR A 802 -33.49 0.91 -26.59
CA THR A 802 -32.80 -0.22 -27.23
C THR A 802 -32.35 -1.25 -26.20
N TRP A 803 -32.32 -2.52 -26.60
CA TRP A 803 -31.71 -3.55 -25.79
C TRP A 803 -30.19 -3.45 -25.86
N VAL A 804 -29.55 -3.42 -24.71
CA VAL A 804 -28.10 -3.35 -24.55
C VAL A 804 -27.64 -4.60 -23.80
N PRO A 805 -26.64 -5.33 -24.31
CA PRO A 805 -26.04 -6.42 -23.54
C PRO A 805 -25.20 -5.86 -22.39
N TYR A 806 -25.13 -6.62 -21.33
CA TYR A 806 -24.28 -6.42 -20.17
C TYR A 806 -23.62 -7.76 -19.87
N ASP A 807 -22.30 -7.81 -19.94
CA ASP A 807 -21.53 -9.06 -19.87
C ASP A 807 -20.35 -8.90 -18.92
N THR A 808 -19.95 -10.00 -18.31
CA THR A 808 -18.90 -10.03 -17.29
C THR A 808 -18.15 -11.36 -17.37
N ILE A 809 -16.86 -11.36 -17.03
CA ILE A 809 -16.09 -12.58 -16.84
C ILE A 809 -15.68 -12.68 -15.38
N TRP A 810 -15.81 -13.88 -14.84
CA TRP A 810 -15.53 -14.22 -13.45
C TRP A 810 -14.46 -15.30 -13.40
N ASP A 811 -13.47 -15.15 -12.53
CA ASP A 811 -12.51 -16.22 -12.25
C ASP A 811 -12.99 -17.08 -11.08
N ILE A 812 -13.28 -18.36 -11.34
CA ILE A 812 -13.78 -19.31 -10.35
C ILE A 812 -12.59 -20.09 -9.77
N SER A 813 -12.26 -19.85 -8.50
CA SER A 813 -11.21 -20.60 -7.82
C SER A 813 -11.64 -22.03 -7.52
N THR A 814 -10.69 -22.96 -7.41
CA THR A 814 -10.98 -24.34 -7.01
C THR A 814 -11.54 -24.43 -5.59
N LYS A 815 -11.05 -23.56 -4.70
CA LYS A 815 -11.47 -23.47 -3.31
C LYS A 815 -11.64 -22.02 -2.88
N TRP A 816 -12.41 -21.83 -1.83
CA TRP A 816 -12.44 -20.61 -1.03
C TRP A 816 -12.23 -20.98 0.43
N GLY A 817 -11.09 -20.59 1.00
CA GLY A 817 -10.63 -21.15 2.27
C GLY A 817 -10.42 -22.67 2.16
N ALA A 818 -11.03 -23.44 3.07
CA ALA A 818 -10.95 -24.91 3.06
C ALA A 818 -11.99 -25.60 2.16
N ALA A 819 -13.03 -24.88 1.70
CA ALA A 819 -14.16 -25.45 0.97
C ALA A 819 -13.97 -25.37 -0.55
N PHE A 820 -14.44 -26.40 -1.27
CA PHE A 820 -14.46 -26.42 -2.74
C PHE A 820 -15.64 -25.62 -3.29
N VAL A 821 -15.39 -24.90 -4.38
CA VAL A 821 -16.46 -24.21 -5.13
C VAL A 821 -17.12 -25.21 -6.09
N ASP A 822 -18.45 -25.28 -6.07
CA ASP A 822 -19.24 -26.23 -6.88
C ASP A 822 -20.36 -25.56 -7.69
N LYS A 823 -20.99 -24.52 -7.13
CA LYS A 823 -22.13 -23.82 -7.76
C LYS A 823 -21.93 -22.32 -7.72
N ALA A 824 -22.64 -21.62 -8.61
CA ALA A 824 -22.75 -20.18 -8.57
C ALA A 824 -24.21 -19.74 -8.74
N ILE A 825 -24.54 -18.59 -8.16
CA ILE A 825 -25.77 -17.86 -8.43
C ILE A 825 -25.38 -16.55 -9.08
N LEU A 826 -25.88 -16.30 -10.29
CA LEU A 826 -25.81 -15.00 -10.92
C LEU A 826 -27.06 -14.20 -10.58
N LYS A 827 -26.88 -12.96 -10.13
CA LYS A 827 -27.95 -12.00 -9.81
C LYS A 827 -27.72 -10.71 -10.59
N VAL A 828 -28.79 -10.02 -10.97
CA VAL A 828 -28.71 -8.72 -11.63
C VAL A 828 -29.43 -7.68 -10.77
N TYR A 829 -28.72 -6.64 -10.34
CA TYR A 829 -29.29 -5.59 -9.49
C TYR A 829 -29.55 -4.32 -10.28
N VAL A 830 -30.62 -3.62 -9.91
CA VAL A 830 -30.88 -2.22 -10.27
C VAL A 830 -30.91 -1.39 -9.01
N ASP A 831 -29.97 -0.48 -8.88
CA ASP A 831 -29.86 0.43 -7.75
C ASP A 831 -30.32 1.83 -8.19
N LYS A 832 -30.91 2.61 -7.27
CA LYS A 832 -31.30 4.02 -7.47
C LYS A 832 -32.28 4.29 -8.62
N LEU A 833 -33.19 3.38 -8.92
CA LEU A 833 -34.22 3.61 -9.94
C LEU A 833 -35.28 4.60 -9.43
N GLY A 834 -35.52 5.68 -10.17
CA GLY A 834 -36.45 6.74 -9.80
C GLY A 834 -37.91 6.31 -9.83
N ASP A 835 -38.78 7.06 -9.14
CA ASP A 835 -40.21 6.76 -9.10
C ASP A 835 -40.82 6.93 -10.50
N GLY A 836 -41.47 5.88 -11.01
CA GLY A 836 -42.01 5.87 -12.38
C GLY A 836 -41.06 5.35 -13.46
N GLU A 837 -39.80 5.07 -13.11
CA GLU A 837 -38.81 4.51 -14.04
C GLU A 837 -38.87 2.98 -14.06
N THR A 838 -38.63 2.39 -15.24
CA THR A 838 -38.61 0.93 -15.45
C THR A 838 -37.35 0.50 -16.19
N VAL A 839 -36.75 -0.60 -15.74
CA VAL A 839 -35.70 -1.34 -16.45
C VAL A 839 -36.18 -2.76 -16.71
N TYR A 840 -35.93 -3.27 -17.92
CA TYR A 840 -36.21 -4.65 -18.31
C TYR A 840 -34.92 -5.47 -18.44
N PHE A 841 -34.96 -6.77 -18.10
CA PHE A 841 -33.87 -7.72 -18.30
C PHE A 841 -34.31 -8.97 -19.05
N ASP A 842 -33.44 -9.50 -19.89
CA ASP A 842 -33.68 -10.72 -20.65
C ASP A 842 -32.37 -11.47 -20.95
N GLN A 843 -32.47 -12.71 -21.41
CA GLN A 843 -31.36 -13.56 -21.83
C GLN A 843 -30.21 -13.65 -20.79
N VAL A 844 -30.52 -14.07 -19.56
CA VAL A 844 -29.51 -14.25 -18.51
C VAL A 844 -28.75 -15.57 -18.75
N ARG A 845 -27.57 -15.45 -19.37
CA ARG A 845 -26.74 -16.56 -19.85
C ARG A 845 -25.41 -16.63 -19.11
N ALA A 846 -24.84 -17.82 -18.99
CA ALA A 846 -23.54 -18.07 -18.42
C ALA A 846 -22.79 -19.16 -19.22
N TYR A 847 -21.52 -18.95 -19.54
CA TYR A 847 -20.72 -19.83 -20.40
C TYR A 847 -19.40 -20.16 -19.71
N GLN A 848 -19.11 -21.45 -19.63
CA GLN A 848 -17.84 -21.94 -19.09
C GLN A 848 -17.26 -23.02 -20.00
N PRO A 849 -15.95 -23.00 -20.34
CA PRO A 849 -15.33 -24.06 -21.12
C PRO A 849 -15.38 -25.39 -20.36
N GLU A 850 -15.31 -26.52 -21.07
CA GLU A 850 -15.14 -27.81 -20.39
C GLU A 850 -13.80 -27.81 -19.61
N ALA A 851 -13.79 -28.52 -18.47
CA ALA A 851 -12.57 -28.72 -17.71
C ALA A 851 -11.48 -29.27 -18.65
N PRO A 852 -10.20 -28.87 -18.49
CA PRO A 852 -9.13 -29.45 -19.27
C PRO A 852 -9.19 -30.97 -19.11
N VAL A 853 -9.41 -31.69 -20.22
CA VAL A 853 -9.00 -33.08 -20.30
C VAL A 853 -7.49 -33.05 -20.09
N VAL A 854 -7.04 -33.52 -18.92
CA VAL A 854 -5.61 -33.68 -18.63
C VAL A 854 -5.06 -34.58 -19.73
N GLY A 855 -4.18 -34.03 -20.54
CA GLY A 855 -3.64 -34.72 -21.70
C GLY A 855 -2.77 -35.89 -21.28
N GLY A 856 -3.12 -37.08 -21.74
CA GLY A 856 -2.18 -38.07 -22.29
C GLY A 856 -0.96 -38.52 -21.47
N GLY A 857 -0.96 -38.38 -20.15
CA GLY A 857 -0.03 -39.09 -19.25
C GLY A 857 -0.64 -40.39 -18.75
N ASP A 858 0.19 -41.38 -18.47
CA ASP A 858 -0.23 -42.59 -17.76
C ASP A 858 -0.93 -42.18 -16.44
N PRO A 859 -2.21 -42.54 -16.19
CA PRO A 859 -2.95 -42.11 -15.01
C PRO A 859 -2.36 -42.62 -13.68
N THR A 860 -1.29 -43.43 -13.75
CA THR A 860 -0.52 -43.91 -12.61
C THR A 860 0.67 -43.01 -12.24
N VAL A 861 0.88 -41.85 -12.91
CA VAL A 861 1.99 -40.93 -12.61
C VAL A 861 1.51 -39.47 -12.57
N VAL A 862 1.73 -38.79 -11.43
CA VAL A 862 1.59 -37.33 -11.28
C VAL A 862 2.98 -36.70 -11.35
N ASP A 863 3.23 -35.92 -12.39
CA ASP A 863 4.54 -35.34 -12.74
C ASP A 863 4.76 -33.94 -12.12
N ASP A 864 6.00 -33.44 -12.08
CA ASP A 864 6.32 -32.07 -11.64
C ASP A 864 5.66 -30.98 -12.50
N THR A 865 5.22 -31.34 -13.71
CA THR A 865 4.46 -30.47 -14.60
C THR A 865 2.94 -30.66 -14.52
N ASP A 866 2.46 -31.59 -13.70
CA ASP A 866 1.04 -31.87 -13.58
C ASP A 866 0.30 -30.66 -12.97
N PRO A 867 -0.74 -30.14 -13.65
CA PRO A 867 -1.44 -28.92 -13.24
C PRO A 867 -2.25 -29.08 -11.95
N THR A 868 -2.42 -30.30 -11.45
CA THR A 868 -3.09 -30.57 -10.17
C THR A 868 -2.16 -30.37 -8.97
N VAL A 869 -0.84 -30.32 -9.18
CA VAL A 869 0.14 -30.11 -8.11
C VAL A 869 0.17 -28.63 -7.72
N HIS A 870 -0.01 -28.36 -6.43
CA HIS A 870 0.03 -27.01 -5.89
C HIS A 870 1.34 -26.76 -5.15
N TYR A 871 2.11 -25.80 -5.63
CA TYR A 871 3.33 -25.33 -4.98
C TYR A 871 3.07 -24.07 -4.16
N SER A 872 3.74 -23.96 -3.02
CA SER A 872 3.79 -22.79 -2.14
C SER A 872 5.24 -22.52 -1.73
N GLY A 873 5.62 -21.25 -1.67
CA GLY A 873 7.03 -20.82 -1.64
C GLY A 873 7.72 -20.94 -3.00
N THR A 874 9.03 -20.69 -3.05
CA THR A 874 9.80 -20.71 -4.31
C THR A 874 10.10 -22.14 -4.78
N TRP A 875 9.54 -22.54 -5.93
CA TRP A 875 9.81 -23.82 -6.61
C TRP A 875 10.31 -23.61 -8.05
N THR A 876 11.62 -23.73 -8.23
CA THR A 876 12.28 -23.51 -9.52
C THR A 876 12.25 -24.76 -10.39
N LYS A 877 11.85 -24.64 -11.64
CA LYS A 877 11.85 -25.74 -12.61
C LYS A 877 13.27 -26.00 -13.13
N TYR A 878 13.68 -27.26 -13.15
CA TYR A 878 14.92 -27.71 -13.79
C TYR A 878 14.60 -28.79 -14.82
N VAL A 879 14.99 -28.55 -16.07
CA VAL A 879 14.75 -29.47 -17.18
C VAL A 879 15.97 -30.36 -17.36
N ASN A 880 15.77 -31.68 -17.32
CA ASN A 880 16.79 -32.69 -17.61
C ASN A 880 16.10 -34.02 -17.93
N THR A 881 16.47 -34.66 -19.04
CA THR A 881 15.86 -35.90 -19.54
C THR A 881 16.03 -37.11 -18.61
N LEU A 882 16.88 -36.99 -17.59
CA LEU A 882 17.06 -38.02 -16.55
C LEU A 882 15.95 -37.99 -15.47
N HIS A 883 15.14 -36.94 -15.41
CA HIS A 883 13.93 -36.88 -14.57
C HIS A 883 12.76 -37.63 -15.20
N ILE A 884 11.80 -38.05 -14.37
CA ILE A 884 10.50 -38.51 -14.86
C ILE A 884 9.80 -37.28 -15.48
N GLY A 885 9.15 -37.45 -16.63
CA GLY A 885 8.57 -36.32 -17.39
C GLY A 885 9.57 -35.31 -17.98
N GLY A 886 10.86 -35.44 -17.70
CA GLY A 886 11.93 -34.59 -18.23
C GLY A 886 12.20 -33.31 -17.42
N SER A 887 11.57 -33.13 -16.25
CA SER A 887 11.87 -32.02 -15.34
C SER A 887 11.67 -32.37 -13.86
N GLN A 888 12.14 -31.46 -13.00
CA GLN A 888 11.81 -31.44 -11.58
C GLN A 888 11.48 -30.00 -11.14
N ARG A 889 10.80 -29.87 -10.00
CA ARG A 889 10.63 -28.62 -9.27
C ARG A 889 11.45 -28.65 -7.98
N LEU A 890 12.24 -27.61 -7.74
CA LEU A 890 13.12 -27.51 -6.58
C LEU A 890 12.67 -26.40 -5.63
N GLY A 891 12.25 -26.79 -4.42
CA GLY A 891 11.89 -25.91 -3.31
C GLY A 891 13.14 -25.30 -2.67
N MET A 892 13.27 -23.97 -2.73
CA MET A 892 14.49 -23.24 -2.34
C MET A 892 14.34 -22.32 -1.12
N THR A 893 13.16 -22.30 -0.48
CA THR A 893 12.87 -21.41 0.65
C THR A 893 12.36 -22.19 1.86
N GLN A 894 12.58 -21.65 3.07
CA GLN A 894 12.10 -22.26 4.31
C GLN A 894 10.56 -22.34 4.29
N GLY A 895 10.01 -23.52 4.57
CA GLY A 895 8.56 -23.74 4.60
C GLY A 895 7.89 -23.86 3.22
N ALA A 896 8.65 -23.82 2.12
CA ALA A 896 8.13 -24.12 0.79
C ALA A 896 7.52 -25.54 0.78
N TYR A 897 6.34 -25.71 0.22
CA TYR A 897 5.69 -27.02 0.12
C TYR A 897 5.07 -27.28 -1.25
N ALA A 898 4.91 -28.56 -1.59
CA ALA A 898 4.17 -29.05 -2.74
C ALA A 898 3.06 -30.00 -2.27
N ASP A 899 1.81 -29.68 -2.57
CA ASP A 899 0.64 -30.53 -2.38
C ASP A 899 0.34 -31.27 -3.68
N ILE A 900 0.42 -32.60 -3.62
CA ILE A 900 0.33 -33.50 -4.78
C ILE A 900 -0.93 -34.36 -4.59
N PRO A 901 -2.06 -33.99 -5.21
CA PRO A 901 -3.28 -34.78 -5.13
C PRO A 901 -3.16 -36.05 -5.98
N PHE A 902 -3.72 -37.15 -5.49
CA PHE A 902 -3.83 -38.41 -6.23
C PHE A 902 -5.10 -39.18 -5.84
N ASN A 903 -5.50 -40.17 -6.65
CA ASN A 903 -6.62 -41.06 -6.33
C ASN A 903 -6.14 -42.51 -6.51
N GLY A 904 -6.18 -43.29 -5.44
CA GLY A 904 -5.66 -44.65 -5.47
C GLY A 904 -5.56 -45.29 -4.10
N THR A 905 -4.87 -46.42 -4.04
CA THR A 905 -4.68 -47.22 -2.82
C THR A 905 -3.28 -47.10 -2.24
N GLU A 906 -2.28 -46.68 -3.03
CA GLU A 906 -0.90 -46.46 -2.59
C GLU A 906 -0.22 -45.41 -3.48
N ALA A 907 0.79 -44.70 -2.95
CA ALA A 907 1.64 -43.82 -3.76
C ALA A 907 3.11 -43.84 -3.33
N THR A 908 4.00 -43.65 -4.30
CA THR A 908 5.46 -43.59 -4.11
C THR A 908 6.03 -42.33 -4.72
N LEU A 909 6.65 -41.50 -3.87
CA LEU A 909 7.31 -40.25 -4.24
C LEU A 909 8.72 -40.52 -4.78
N PHE A 910 8.99 -39.99 -5.97
CA PHE A 910 10.29 -39.99 -6.61
C PHE A 910 10.86 -38.58 -6.71
N ALA A 911 12.17 -38.47 -6.46
CA ALA A 911 12.95 -37.26 -6.68
C ALA A 911 14.44 -37.60 -6.85
N PRO A 912 15.25 -36.69 -7.40
CA PRO A 912 16.69 -36.81 -7.31
C PRO A 912 17.20 -36.65 -5.86
N ARG A 913 18.29 -37.34 -5.55
CA ARG A 913 19.15 -37.03 -4.40
C ARG A 913 20.42 -36.34 -4.88
N ASN A 914 20.91 -35.35 -4.16
CA ASN A 914 22.04 -34.52 -4.58
C ASN A 914 22.77 -33.90 -3.38
N ASN A 915 23.99 -33.39 -3.59
CA ASN A 915 24.82 -32.79 -2.55
C ASN A 915 24.36 -31.39 -2.11
N VAL A 916 23.43 -30.78 -2.85
CA VAL A 916 22.79 -29.49 -2.53
C VAL A 916 21.43 -29.65 -1.82
N TYR A 917 20.95 -30.87 -1.57
CA TYR A 917 19.60 -31.08 -1.03
C TYR A 917 19.60 -31.24 0.50
N GLY A 918 18.53 -30.72 1.11
CA GLY A 918 18.25 -30.78 2.55
C GLY A 918 17.21 -31.86 2.89
N LYS A 919 16.47 -31.63 3.98
CA LYS A 919 15.44 -32.55 4.48
C LYS A 919 14.04 -32.00 4.23
N ALA A 920 13.11 -32.89 3.87
CA ALA A 920 11.70 -32.57 3.68
C ALA A 920 10.83 -33.28 4.73
N LYS A 921 9.86 -32.58 5.31
CA LYS A 921 8.75 -33.22 6.03
C LYS A 921 7.72 -33.73 5.02
N ILE A 922 7.22 -34.94 5.24
CA ILE A 922 6.21 -35.57 4.40
C ILE A 922 4.92 -35.71 5.19
N TYR A 923 3.81 -35.29 4.58
CA TYR A 923 2.47 -35.47 5.11
C TYR A 923 1.62 -36.24 4.11
N VAL A 924 0.69 -37.05 4.61
CA VAL A 924 -0.36 -37.68 3.81
C VAL A 924 -1.69 -37.34 4.46
N ASP A 925 -2.58 -36.72 3.68
CA ASP A 925 -3.88 -36.21 4.12
C ASP A 925 -3.78 -35.28 5.35
N GLY A 926 -2.77 -34.41 5.34
CA GLY A 926 -2.49 -33.46 6.42
C GLY A 926 -1.84 -34.07 7.67
N VAL A 927 -1.65 -35.40 7.72
CA VAL A 927 -0.99 -36.09 8.84
C VAL A 927 0.50 -36.23 8.58
N TYR A 928 1.33 -35.70 9.47
CA TYR A 928 2.79 -35.86 9.41
C TYR A 928 3.18 -37.34 9.46
N LYS A 929 4.06 -37.76 8.54
CA LYS A 929 4.53 -39.15 8.44
C LYS A 929 6.01 -39.29 8.76
N ALA A 930 6.86 -38.48 8.13
CA ALA A 930 8.30 -38.61 8.26
C ALA A 930 9.02 -37.31 7.89
N THR A 931 10.29 -37.22 8.28
CA THR A 931 11.25 -36.26 7.70
C THR A 931 12.29 -37.07 6.93
N VAL A 932 12.44 -36.79 5.64
CA VAL A 932 13.30 -37.55 4.72
C VAL A 932 14.47 -36.68 4.27
N ASP A 933 15.69 -37.25 4.27
CA ASP A 933 16.92 -36.60 3.81
C ASP A 933 17.17 -36.89 2.33
N TYR A 934 17.26 -35.82 1.52
CA TYR A 934 17.50 -35.89 0.08
C TYR A 934 18.99 -35.82 -0.26
N TYR A 935 19.87 -35.68 0.73
CA TYR A 935 21.30 -35.59 0.52
C TYR A 935 21.90 -36.88 -0.07
N ASN A 936 22.76 -36.71 -1.07
CA ASN A 936 23.71 -37.73 -1.51
C ASN A 936 24.97 -37.04 -2.07
N PRO A 937 26.20 -37.50 -1.76
CA PRO A 937 27.42 -36.89 -2.29
C PRO A 937 27.51 -36.88 -3.83
N THR A 938 26.80 -37.80 -4.50
CA THR A 938 26.67 -37.82 -5.97
C THR A 938 25.20 -37.75 -6.37
N VAL A 939 24.91 -37.06 -7.47
CA VAL A 939 23.54 -36.94 -7.97
C VAL A 939 23.00 -38.31 -8.38
N GLN A 940 21.81 -38.64 -7.91
CA GLN A 940 21.09 -39.86 -8.27
C GLN A 940 19.66 -39.51 -8.65
N TYR A 941 19.27 -39.79 -9.89
CA TYR A 941 17.93 -39.49 -10.40
C TYR A 941 16.92 -40.61 -10.07
N GLN A 942 15.64 -40.26 -10.09
CA GLN A 942 14.51 -41.21 -9.97
C GLN A 942 14.61 -42.11 -8.73
N LYS A 943 15.00 -41.55 -7.58
CA LYS A 943 15.09 -42.30 -6.33
C LYS A 943 13.78 -42.23 -5.57
N GLU A 944 13.39 -43.38 -5.03
CA GLU A 944 12.32 -43.44 -4.05
C GLU A 944 12.72 -42.62 -2.83
N ILE A 945 11.88 -41.63 -2.52
CA ILE A 945 12.01 -40.79 -1.35
C ILE A 945 11.13 -41.32 -0.23
N TYR A 946 9.87 -41.63 -0.56
CA TYR A 946 8.86 -42.01 0.41
C TYR A 946 7.76 -42.83 -0.26
N ALA A 947 7.28 -43.87 0.43
CA ALA A 947 6.09 -44.63 0.05
C ALA A 947 5.02 -44.45 1.12
N THR A 948 3.78 -44.20 0.72
CA THR A 948 2.64 -43.98 1.65
C THR A 948 2.27 -45.24 2.42
N GLY A 949 2.55 -46.42 1.84
CA GLY A 949 1.91 -47.68 2.21
C GLY A 949 0.41 -47.70 1.83
N PRO A 950 -0.33 -48.74 2.27
CA PRO A 950 -1.74 -48.91 1.98
C PRO A 950 -2.61 -47.78 2.53
N LEU A 951 -3.47 -47.23 1.67
CA LEU A 951 -4.49 -46.24 1.97
C LEU A 951 -5.88 -46.78 1.60
N THR A 952 -6.93 -46.12 2.09
CA THR A 952 -8.31 -46.42 1.68
C THR A 952 -8.50 -46.06 0.22
N PRO A 953 -9.15 -46.88 -0.64
CA PRO A 953 -9.39 -46.49 -2.02
C PRO A 953 -10.11 -45.14 -2.13
N GLY A 954 -9.50 -44.15 -2.77
CA GLY A 954 -10.10 -42.83 -2.93
C GLY A 954 -9.09 -41.69 -3.10
N PRO A 955 -9.57 -40.43 -3.04
CA PRO A 955 -8.73 -39.25 -3.20
C PRO A 955 -7.87 -38.99 -1.96
N HIS A 956 -6.60 -38.66 -2.19
CA HIS A 956 -5.58 -38.39 -1.19
C HIS A 956 -4.69 -37.21 -1.60
N VAL A 957 -3.96 -36.64 -0.64
CA VAL A 957 -2.95 -35.61 -0.90
C VAL A 957 -1.64 -35.95 -0.19
N LEU A 958 -0.54 -36.00 -0.95
CA LEU A 958 0.81 -36.07 -0.39
C LEU A 958 1.42 -34.66 -0.39
N ARG A 959 1.90 -34.20 0.77
CA ARG A 959 2.65 -32.93 0.91
C ARG A 959 4.13 -33.19 1.12
N ILE A 960 4.96 -32.48 0.37
CA ILE A 960 6.40 -32.31 0.62
C ILE A 960 6.59 -30.91 1.18
N GLU A 961 7.16 -30.74 2.37
CA GLU A 961 7.46 -29.44 2.97
C GLU A 961 8.96 -29.33 3.28
N ALA A 962 9.61 -28.25 2.84
CA ALA A 962 11.01 -27.96 3.11
C ALA A 962 11.22 -27.74 4.61
N ALA A 963 11.89 -28.69 5.27
CA ALA A 963 12.12 -28.63 6.72
C ALA A 963 13.17 -27.57 7.11
N TRP A 964 13.92 -27.06 6.12
CA TRP A 964 15.03 -26.14 6.30
C TRP A 964 16.11 -26.65 7.27
N THR A 965 16.26 -27.97 7.32
CA THR A 965 17.36 -28.67 7.98
C THR A 965 18.07 -29.52 6.93
N LYS A 966 19.36 -29.83 7.12
CA LYS A 966 20.18 -30.54 6.13
C LYS A 966 21.15 -31.51 6.77
N ASN A 967 21.70 -32.43 5.97
CA ASN A 967 22.92 -33.13 6.33
C ASN A 967 24.08 -32.13 6.45
N GLY A 968 24.96 -32.30 7.44
CA GLY A 968 26.12 -31.40 7.63
C GLY A 968 27.00 -31.28 6.39
N ALA A 969 27.09 -32.34 5.58
CA ALA A 969 27.85 -32.38 4.33
C ALA A 969 27.11 -31.80 3.11
N SER A 970 25.83 -31.44 3.24
CA SER A 970 25.08 -30.79 2.15
C SER A 970 25.46 -29.32 2.02
N THR A 971 25.57 -28.81 0.79
CA THR A 971 25.90 -27.41 0.51
C THR A 971 24.68 -26.49 0.52
N ASN A 972 23.46 -27.04 0.54
CA ASN A 972 22.22 -26.25 0.62
C ASN A 972 21.07 -27.00 1.31
N TYR A 973 19.89 -26.38 1.38
CA TYR A 973 18.70 -26.86 2.10
C TYR A 973 17.57 -27.32 1.17
N PHE A 974 17.83 -27.38 -0.14
CA PHE A 974 16.79 -27.52 -1.15
C PHE A 974 16.08 -28.87 -1.11
N VAL A 975 14.81 -28.90 -1.50
CA VAL A 975 14.00 -30.14 -1.58
C VAL A 975 13.38 -30.25 -2.95
N SER A 976 13.29 -31.45 -3.51
CA SER A 976 12.88 -31.67 -4.89
C SER A 976 11.56 -32.42 -4.99
N PHE A 977 10.79 -32.15 -6.03
CA PHE A 977 9.70 -32.98 -6.52
C PHE A 977 9.88 -33.25 -8.01
N ASP A 978 9.89 -34.53 -8.38
CA ASP A 978 10.07 -35.03 -9.74
C ASP A 978 8.76 -35.71 -10.19
N ALA A 979 8.34 -36.78 -9.50
CA ALA A 979 7.04 -37.41 -9.78
C ALA A 979 6.49 -38.22 -8.60
N LEU A 980 5.19 -38.49 -8.62
CA LEU A 980 4.48 -39.40 -7.74
C LEU A 980 3.87 -40.53 -8.57
N ARG A 981 4.22 -41.78 -8.26
CA ARG A 981 3.56 -42.95 -8.88
C ARG A 981 2.44 -43.45 -7.98
N VAL A 982 1.30 -43.77 -8.58
CA VAL A 982 0.05 -44.09 -7.90
C VAL A 982 -0.39 -45.49 -8.30
N THR A 983 -0.70 -46.32 -7.30
CA THR A 983 -1.43 -47.58 -7.49
C THR A 983 -2.93 -47.24 -7.45
N PRO A 984 -3.69 -47.47 -8.53
CA PRO A 984 -5.12 -47.15 -8.59
C PRO A 984 -5.99 -47.83 -7.50
#